data_AF-A0A8T4QGL9-F1
#
_entry.id   AF-A0A8T4QGL9-F1
#
_cell.length_a   1.000
_cell.length_b   1.000
_cell.length_c   1.000
_cell.angle_alpha   90.00
_cell.angle_beta   90.00
_cell.angle_gamma   90.00
#
_symmetry.space_group_name_H-M   'P 1'
#
loop_
_entity.id
_entity.type
_entity.pdbx_description
1 polymer ?
#
loop_
_entity_poly.entity_id
_entity_poly.type
_entity_poly.pdbx_seq_one_letter_code
_entity_poly.pdbx_strand_id
1 'polypeptide(L)'
;MRIQIKEVIENFRELLSLKESDVENTIKNFDKINEIIPFIVIKNKERQFQILLSIINKKFEYNRLGIKYFIDELAKERVYFNTFERDQIQDAFNFNDINKLTTLMTHRDLPKDRYLKLFKPISQEIVMQNIKKELNTSKRNDILASLFANFVFKLSREAGIKKIFHRDNEIKLKKSLKFSDNYLNYVHQFLTEKINKSQKLIYFKIDKALFDDCNNDYNTLLNEVLGFLKKSFSLLSNHCFLFVKIENIIHNKTNIKWDLYSKICIFAEKFYKTKELKNYFRHKKISKDTQEYIKYDCNLSDLEFDVADIGFQFRDCYILQKDSDFVQSSLIRNVKNINEILLSFQKNFPDETPIPCPSCYSLNIQTNSYPQIGIRSWECENPLCPDRSKYNRGKRFSYSSLRLQKDKNNQNKIDNKLISKWMLDVVNIKSDDEIIEMILKFFSFAGDNVLFINDKPQKNKLYDRNITSFRIKEIIDGKEDFTTFFDSNFFKRFIVKNNKTQKIQPKNLTDNEKIKLFEGDSLAILKLFEENFFDGAVTSPPYYNTKEYSQWNNIYCYLYDMYNIILESYNILKEGSLFVYNIFDTYGNENNIVLSDMGQKRIILGAYTIYLFQKAGFQLLDNIIWDKGYVHGTRHTNGGNKLPYNQFPLNSWEHNFIFYKPSKVNFNTDKKIINVKRFSPVRKFFKKGVNSYGHSAPYPEQIPEILFELIDDKNKVIFDPFSGSMTTGIAAIKRGLKSVNIEKNKEYCNLSLKRLEKYLKYGLVTDSKSLSKTKSNSNNSPQIIYNQI
;
A
#
# COMPACT_ATOMS: atom_id res chain seq x y z
N MET A 1 -26.23 8.98 -48.51
CA MET A 1 -25.39 9.41 -47.36
C MET A 1 -25.86 10.71 -46.72
N ARG A 2 -25.90 11.88 -47.40
CA ARG A 2 -26.34 13.16 -46.78
C ARG A 2 -27.77 13.15 -46.18
N ILE A 3 -28.68 12.36 -46.77
CA ILE A 3 -30.08 12.21 -46.30
C ILE A 3 -30.16 11.47 -44.95
N GLN A 4 -29.30 10.48 -44.72
CA GLN A 4 -29.33 9.63 -43.51
C GLN A 4 -28.76 10.34 -42.27
N ILE A 5 -27.84 11.30 -42.44
CA ILE A 5 -27.36 12.13 -41.33
C ILE A 5 -28.47 13.04 -40.84
N LYS A 6 -29.12 13.74 -41.78
CA LYS A 6 -30.26 14.61 -41.48
C LYS A 6 -31.32 13.85 -40.69
N GLU A 7 -31.64 12.62 -41.08
CA GLU A 7 -32.63 11.80 -40.37
C GLU A 7 -32.25 11.49 -38.91
N VAL A 8 -31.01 11.08 -38.62
CA VAL A 8 -30.55 10.77 -37.25
C VAL A 8 -30.51 12.01 -36.37
N ILE A 9 -30.09 13.12 -36.96
CA ILE A 9 -30.07 14.44 -36.34
C ILE A 9 -31.48 14.91 -36.00
N GLU A 10 -32.40 14.84 -36.97
CA GLU A 10 -33.79 15.24 -36.80
C GLU A 10 -34.48 14.40 -35.73
N ASN A 11 -34.23 13.09 -35.73
CA ASN A 11 -34.73 12.22 -34.67
C ASN A 11 -34.20 12.66 -33.30
N PHE A 12 -32.89 12.94 -33.14
CA PHE A 12 -32.36 13.42 -31.87
C PHE A 12 -32.99 14.77 -31.44
N ARG A 13 -33.20 15.68 -32.38
CA ARG A 13 -33.85 16.98 -32.17
C ARG A 13 -35.27 16.82 -31.64
N GLU A 14 -36.07 16.02 -32.33
CA GLU A 14 -37.48 15.82 -32.02
C GLU A 14 -37.65 15.12 -30.65
N LEU A 15 -36.84 14.10 -30.37
CA LEU A 15 -36.91 13.35 -29.12
C LEU A 15 -36.60 14.21 -27.87
N LEU A 16 -35.83 15.30 -28.02
CA LEU A 16 -35.54 16.26 -26.94
C LEU A 16 -36.35 17.56 -27.05
N SER A 17 -37.19 17.70 -28.08
CA SER A 17 -37.92 18.93 -28.39
C SER A 17 -37.01 20.16 -28.53
N LEU A 18 -35.89 20.01 -29.25
CA LEU A 18 -34.88 21.07 -29.45
C LEU A 18 -35.18 21.96 -30.66
N LYS A 19 -34.61 23.17 -30.68
CA LYS A 19 -34.64 24.04 -31.86
C LYS A 19 -33.59 23.57 -32.88
N GLU A 20 -33.79 23.87 -34.16
CA GLU A 20 -32.85 23.51 -35.24
C GLU A 20 -31.44 24.08 -35.00
N SER A 21 -31.35 25.32 -34.52
CA SER A 21 -30.09 25.99 -34.16
C SER A 21 -29.29 25.27 -33.05
N ASP A 22 -29.95 24.54 -32.14
CA ASP A 22 -29.26 23.77 -31.09
C ASP A 22 -28.46 22.60 -31.66
N VAL A 23 -28.96 22.07 -32.77
CA VAL A 23 -28.51 20.83 -33.35
C VAL A 23 -27.39 21.08 -34.35
N GLU A 24 -27.52 22.13 -35.18
CA GLU A 24 -26.44 22.58 -36.08
C GLU A 24 -25.13 22.88 -35.33
N ASN A 25 -25.20 23.58 -34.20
CA ASN A 25 -24.03 23.88 -33.37
C ASN A 25 -23.41 22.63 -32.74
N THR A 26 -24.23 21.61 -32.47
CA THR A 26 -23.76 20.33 -31.96
C THR A 26 -23.03 19.55 -33.06
N ILE A 27 -23.56 19.50 -34.28
CA ILE A 27 -23.01 18.77 -35.45
C ILE A 27 -21.70 19.36 -35.95
N LYS A 28 -21.54 20.69 -35.92
CA LYS A 28 -20.29 21.37 -36.32
C LYS A 28 -19.06 20.86 -35.58
N ASN A 29 -19.23 20.21 -34.42
CA ASN A 29 -18.14 19.65 -33.63
C ASN A 29 -17.78 18.19 -34.01
N PHE A 30 -18.38 17.63 -35.07
CA PHE A 30 -18.32 16.20 -35.36
C PHE A 30 -18.12 15.87 -36.85
N ASP A 31 -16.97 16.28 -37.39
CA ASP A 31 -16.61 16.06 -38.81
C ASP A 31 -16.72 14.59 -39.26
N LYS A 32 -16.50 13.65 -38.33
CA LYS A 32 -16.48 12.19 -38.55
C LYS A 32 -17.84 11.50 -38.57
N ILE A 33 -18.95 12.22 -38.33
CA ILE A 33 -20.30 11.62 -38.38
C ILE A 33 -20.55 10.94 -39.73
N ASN A 34 -20.07 11.53 -40.83
CA ASN A 34 -20.25 11.01 -42.19
C ASN A 34 -19.75 9.56 -42.36
N GLU A 35 -18.65 9.23 -41.68
CA GLU A 35 -18.05 7.89 -41.76
C GLU A 35 -18.79 6.86 -40.89
N ILE A 36 -19.54 7.31 -39.88
CA ILE A 36 -20.26 6.46 -38.93
C ILE A 36 -21.62 6.02 -39.46
N ILE A 37 -22.30 6.85 -40.27
CA ILE A 37 -23.67 6.59 -40.77
C ILE A 37 -23.85 5.16 -41.31
N PRO A 38 -22.95 4.62 -42.15
CA PRO A 38 -23.16 3.29 -42.74
C PRO A 38 -23.28 2.18 -41.70
N PHE A 39 -22.83 2.43 -40.46
CA PHE A 39 -22.89 1.50 -39.36
C PHE A 39 -24.12 1.67 -38.46
N ILE A 40 -24.99 2.67 -38.70
CA ILE A 40 -26.24 2.85 -37.95
C ILE A 40 -27.22 1.73 -38.32
N VAL A 41 -27.58 0.93 -37.32
CA VAL A 41 -28.43 -0.26 -37.49
C VAL A 41 -29.82 -0.11 -36.85
N ILE A 42 -29.98 0.81 -35.90
CA ILE A 42 -31.26 1.05 -35.21
C ILE A 42 -32.00 2.22 -35.86
N LYS A 43 -32.97 1.89 -36.71
CA LYS A 43 -33.79 2.87 -37.44
C LYS A 43 -35.16 3.15 -36.81
N ASN A 44 -35.65 2.26 -35.93
CA ASN A 44 -36.95 2.44 -35.27
C ASN A 44 -36.89 3.58 -34.23
N LYS A 45 -37.77 4.57 -34.40
CA LYS A 45 -37.80 5.81 -33.60
C LYS A 45 -38.10 5.59 -32.12
N GLU A 46 -39.01 4.67 -31.79
CA GLU A 46 -39.34 4.34 -30.39
C GLU A 46 -38.14 3.72 -29.67
N ARG A 47 -37.43 2.79 -30.34
CA ARG A 47 -36.21 2.19 -29.82
C ARG A 47 -35.08 3.22 -29.66
N GLN A 48 -34.96 4.17 -30.59
CA GLN A 48 -34.03 5.29 -30.45
C GLN A 48 -34.36 6.12 -29.21
N PHE A 49 -35.64 6.43 -28.96
CA PHE A 49 -36.06 7.16 -27.77
C PHE A 49 -35.69 6.43 -26.47
N GLN A 50 -35.96 5.12 -26.37
CA GLN A 50 -35.56 4.33 -25.19
C GLN A 50 -34.05 4.34 -24.95
N ILE A 51 -33.25 4.28 -26.02
CA ILE A 51 -31.80 4.40 -25.93
C ILE A 51 -31.40 5.78 -25.41
N LEU A 52 -31.98 6.85 -25.94
CA LEU A 52 -31.68 8.20 -25.50
C LEU A 52 -32.04 8.42 -24.01
N LEU A 53 -33.21 7.96 -23.57
CA LEU A 53 -33.62 8.01 -22.17
C LEU A 53 -32.63 7.27 -21.26
N SER A 54 -32.19 6.07 -21.67
CA SER A 54 -31.21 5.32 -20.87
C SER A 54 -29.84 6.02 -20.79
N ILE A 55 -29.42 6.69 -21.88
CA ILE A 55 -28.20 7.52 -21.89
C ILE A 55 -28.33 8.68 -20.92
N ILE A 56 -29.46 9.40 -20.93
CA ILE A 56 -29.75 10.51 -20.02
C ILE A 56 -29.73 10.01 -18.57
N ASN A 57 -30.48 8.96 -18.27
CA ASN A 57 -30.54 8.35 -16.94
C ASN A 57 -29.15 7.96 -16.42
N LYS A 58 -28.32 7.37 -17.28
CA LYS A 58 -26.95 6.96 -16.93
C LYS A 58 -26.03 8.14 -16.67
N LYS A 59 -26.01 9.15 -17.56
CA LYS A 59 -25.08 10.29 -17.47
C LYS A 59 -25.41 11.23 -16.31
N PHE A 60 -26.70 11.36 -15.97
CA PHE A 60 -27.16 12.22 -14.88
C PHE A 60 -27.44 11.46 -13.59
N GLU A 61 -27.22 10.14 -13.57
CA GLU A 61 -27.42 9.27 -12.41
C GLU A 61 -28.83 9.39 -11.79
N TYR A 62 -29.86 9.67 -12.60
CA TYR A 62 -31.22 9.93 -12.09
C TYR A 62 -31.75 8.76 -11.25
N ASN A 63 -31.46 7.52 -11.63
CA ASN A 63 -31.88 6.32 -10.88
C ASN A 63 -30.98 5.95 -9.69
N ARG A 64 -29.93 6.72 -9.35
CA ARG A 64 -28.93 6.33 -8.35
C ARG A 64 -29.52 6.01 -6.98
N LEU A 65 -30.47 6.81 -6.51
CA LEU A 65 -31.12 6.57 -5.21
C LEU A 65 -31.99 5.30 -5.24
N GLY A 66 -32.74 5.07 -6.31
CA GLY A 66 -33.55 3.87 -6.49
C GLY A 66 -32.69 2.60 -6.56
N ILE A 67 -31.56 2.66 -7.26
CA ILE A 67 -30.60 1.55 -7.36
C ILE A 67 -29.93 1.29 -6.03
N LYS A 68 -29.49 2.35 -5.32
CA LYS A 68 -28.91 2.22 -3.99
C LYS A 68 -29.90 1.57 -3.03
N TYR A 69 -31.14 2.06 -3.00
CA TYR A 69 -32.21 1.48 -2.19
C TYR A 69 -32.44 0.01 -2.53
N PHE A 70 -32.56 -0.34 -3.81
CA PHE A 70 -32.69 -1.72 -4.27
C PHE A 70 -31.55 -2.62 -3.76
N ILE A 71 -30.30 -2.19 -3.94
CA ILE A 71 -29.12 -2.96 -3.50
C ILE A 71 -29.06 -3.07 -1.96
N ASP A 72 -29.35 -1.97 -1.25
CA ASP A 72 -29.28 -1.93 0.21
C ASP A 72 -30.36 -2.84 0.85
N GLU A 73 -31.57 -2.89 0.30
CA GLU A 73 -32.62 -3.82 0.78
C GLU A 73 -32.21 -5.28 0.59
N LEU A 74 -31.64 -5.65 -0.56
CA LEU A 74 -31.16 -7.02 -0.80
C LEU A 74 -29.96 -7.37 0.09
N ALA A 75 -29.10 -6.39 0.39
CA ALA A 75 -27.96 -6.59 1.29
C ALA A 75 -28.39 -6.92 2.74
N LYS A 76 -29.54 -6.39 3.23
CA LYS A 76 -30.09 -6.76 4.55
C LYS A 76 -30.37 -8.25 4.66
N GLU A 77 -30.67 -8.90 3.54
CA GLU A 77 -30.91 -10.34 3.42
C GLU A 77 -29.67 -11.12 2.98
N ARG A 78 -28.49 -10.50 3.09
CA ARG A 78 -27.19 -11.07 2.72
C ARG A 78 -27.08 -11.43 1.22
N VAL A 79 -27.90 -10.82 0.36
CA VAL A 79 -27.77 -10.91 -1.08
C VAL A 79 -26.86 -9.80 -1.57
N TYR A 80 -25.66 -10.17 -2.00
CA TYR A 80 -24.66 -9.22 -2.53
C TYR A 80 -24.49 -9.40 -4.03
N PHE A 81 -24.41 -8.26 -4.73
CA PHE A 81 -24.13 -8.20 -6.16
C PHE A 81 -22.67 -7.81 -6.39
N ASN A 82 -22.03 -8.52 -7.31
CA ASN A 82 -20.73 -8.16 -7.85
C ASN A 82 -20.86 -6.98 -8.83
N THR A 83 -19.74 -6.39 -9.27
CA THR A 83 -19.75 -5.21 -10.14
C THR A 83 -20.55 -5.39 -11.44
N PHE A 84 -20.49 -6.57 -12.07
CA PHE A 84 -21.21 -6.81 -13.32
C PHE A 84 -22.72 -6.90 -13.10
N GLU A 85 -23.15 -7.58 -12.04
CA GLU A 85 -24.56 -7.64 -11.67
C GLU A 85 -25.07 -6.23 -11.30
N ARG A 86 -24.25 -5.41 -10.64
CA ARG A 86 -24.58 -4.00 -10.39
C ARG A 86 -24.71 -3.19 -11.67
N ASP A 87 -23.84 -3.43 -12.67
CA ASP A 87 -23.95 -2.80 -13.99
C ASP A 87 -25.24 -3.24 -14.71
N GLN A 88 -25.62 -4.52 -14.61
CA GLN A 88 -26.89 -5.04 -15.15
C GLN A 88 -28.11 -4.44 -14.46
N ILE A 89 -28.08 -4.29 -13.12
CA ILE A 89 -29.14 -3.62 -12.36
C ILE A 89 -29.24 -2.16 -12.79
N GLN A 90 -28.10 -1.46 -12.86
CA GLN A 90 -28.04 -0.08 -13.30
C GLN A 90 -28.60 0.10 -14.72
N ASP A 91 -28.25 -0.80 -15.64
CA ASP A 91 -28.79 -0.80 -17.00
C ASP A 91 -30.28 -1.11 -17.01
N ALA A 92 -30.78 -2.07 -16.22
CA ALA A 92 -32.21 -2.35 -16.09
C ALA A 92 -32.99 -1.11 -15.65
N PHE A 93 -32.52 -0.40 -14.61
CA PHE A 93 -33.14 0.85 -14.15
C PHE A 93 -33.08 1.95 -15.21
N ASN A 94 -31.94 2.10 -15.90
CA ASN A 94 -31.78 3.15 -16.91
C ASN A 94 -32.66 2.93 -18.15
N PHE A 95 -32.85 1.67 -18.55
CA PHE A 95 -33.74 1.29 -19.66
C PHE A 95 -35.20 1.11 -19.25
N ASN A 96 -35.53 1.19 -17.95
CA ASN A 96 -36.83 0.76 -17.41
C ASN A 96 -37.21 -0.66 -17.91
N ASP A 97 -36.23 -1.57 -17.87
CA ASP A 97 -36.34 -2.92 -18.42
C ASP A 97 -36.40 -3.94 -17.29
N ILE A 98 -37.62 -4.23 -16.84
CA ILE A 98 -37.85 -5.20 -15.77
C ILE A 98 -37.42 -6.61 -16.17
N ASN A 99 -37.47 -6.96 -17.47
CA ASN A 99 -37.11 -8.29 -17.96
C ASN A 99 -35.61 -8.59 -17.78
N LYS A 100 -34.75 -7.59 -17.99
CA LYS A 100 -33.31 -7.70 -17.66
C LYS A 100 -33.09 -8.02 -16.18
N LEU A 101 -33.82 -7.35 -15.30
CA LEU A 101 -33.72 -7.58 -13.87
C LEU A 101 -34.27 -8.97 -13.49
N THR A 102 -35.41 -9.37 -14.05
CA THR A 102 -36.01 -10.70 -13.89
C THR A 102 -35.04 -11.80 -14.35
N THR A 103 -34.33 -11.58 -15.45
CA THR A 103 -33.31 -12.50 -15.97
C THR A 103 -32.17 -12.67 -14.98
N LEU A 104 -31.61 -11.56 -14.46
CA LEU A 104 -30.56 -11.61 -13.43
C LEU A 104 -31.04 -12.34 -12.16
N MET A 105 -32.25 -12.04 -11.69
CA MET A 105 -32.84 -12.72 -10.52
C MET A 105 -33.01 -14.23 -10.75
N THR A 106 -33.44 -14.63 -11.95
CA THR A 106 -33.58 -16.04 -12.32
C THR A 106 -32.24 -16.77 -12.30
N HIS A 107 -31.19 -16.17 -12.87
CA HIS A 107 -29.84 -16.73 -12.84
C HIS A 107 -29.27 -16.87 -11.42
N ARG A 108 -29.77 -16.08 -10.46
CA ARG A 108 -29.35 -16.09 -9.05
C ARG A 108 -30.31 -16.87 -8.15
N ASP A 109 -31.34 -17.48 -8.71
CA ASP A 109 -32.40 -18.19 -7.97
C ASP A 109 -33.02 -17.33 -6.86
N LEU A 110 -33.28 -16.05 -7.16
CA LEU A 110 -33.85 -15.09 -6.22
C LEU A 110 -35.38 -15.00 -6.36
N PRO A 111 -36.13 -14.82 -5.25
CA PRO A 111 -37.59 -14.68 -5.27
C PRO A 111 -38.03 -13.40 -6.01
N LYS A 112 -38.48 -13.57 -7.25
CA LYS A 112 -38.80 -12.49 -8.20
C LYS A 112 -39.97 -11.63 -7.70
N ASP A 113 -41.04 -12.27 -7.24
CA ASP A 113 -42.29 -11.60 -6.82
C ASP A 113 -42.09 -10.59 -5.70
N ARG A 114 -41.02 -10.78 -4.92
CA ARG A 114 -40.66 -9.91 -3.81
C ARG A 114 -39.76 -8.77 -4.26
N TYR A 115 -38.66 -9.07 -4.97
CA TYR A 115 -37.65 -8.07 -5.30
C TYR A 115 -38.02 -7.19 -6.48
N LEU A 116 -38.82 -7.68 -7.44
CA LEU A 116 -39.29 -6.86 -8.56
C LEU A 116 -40.17 -5.70 -8.08
N LYS A 117 -40.82 -5.80 -6.90
CA LYS A 117 -41.57 -4.68 -6.29
C LYS A 117 -40.68 -3.50 -5.87
N LEU A 118 -39.38 -3.75 -5.70
CA LEU A 118 -38.38 -2.72 -5.39
C LEU A 118 -37.86 -2.02 -6.65
N PHE A 119 -38.16 -2.54 -7.85
CA PHE A 119 -37.78 -1.94 -9.12
C PHE A 119 -38.66 -0.74 -9.43
N LYS A 120 -38.18 0.45 -9.04
CA LYS A 120 -38.88 1.72 -9.22
C LYS A 120 -38.00 2.72 -9.97
N PRO A 121 -37.78 2.54 -11.29
CA PRO A 121 -37.07 3.52 -12.09
C PRO A 121 -37.88 4.80 -12.22
N ILE A 122 -37.19 5.93 -12.40
CA ILE A 122 -37.82 7.23 -12.61
C ILE A 122 -38.60 7.20 -13.93
N SER A 123 -39.84 7.70 -13.89
CA SER A 123 -40.73 7.80 -15.04
C SER A 123 -40.15 8.68 -16.15
N GLN A 124 -40.49 8.36 -17.40
CA GLN A 124 -40.01 9.10 -18.57
C GLN A 124 -40.36 10.59 -18.52
N GLU A 125 -41.55 10.99 -18.02
CA GLU A 125 -41.89 12.42 -17.93
C GLU A 125 -40.94 13.19 -17.01
N ILE A 126 -40.62 12.62 -15.85
CA ILE A 126 -39.68 13.22 -14.87
C ILE A 126 -38.27 13.32 -15.47
N VAL A 127 -37.80 12.29 -16.18
CA VAL A 127 -36.50 12.32 -16.87
C VAL A 127 -36.46 13.49 -17.87
N MET A 128 -37.53 13.64 -18.66
CA MET A 128 -37.65 14.70 -19.66
C MET A 128 -37.77 16.10 -19.04
N GLN A 129 -38.46 16.24 -17.91
CA GLN A 129 -38.50 17.50 -17.15
C GLN A 129 -37.13 17.87 -16.60
N ASN A 130 -36.41 16.89 -16.02
CA ASN A 130 -35.10 17.12 -15.43
C ASN A 130 -34.07 17.49 -16.49
N ILE A 131 -34.02 16.79 -17.63
CA ILE A 131 -33.07 17.13 -18.69
C ILE A 131 -33.34 18.52 -19.29
N LYS A 132 -34.62 18.94 -19.42
CA LYS A 132 -34.95 20.30 -19.86
C LYS A 132 -34.38 21.37 -18.91
N LYS A 133 -34.39 21.13 -17.60
CA LYS A 133 -33.77 22.03 -16.61
C LYS A 133 -32.25 22.11 -16.80
N GLU A 134 -31.59 20.96 -16.97
CA GLU A 134 -30.14 20.88 -17.20
C GLU A 134 -29.72 21.60 -18.49
N LEU A 135 -30.57 21.55 -19.52
CA LEU A 135 -30.35 22.23 -20.81
C LEU A 135 -30.58 23.75 -20.77
N ASN A 136 -31.11 24.31 -19.67
CA ASN A 136 -31.26 25.75 -19.45
C ASN A 136 -30.05 26.37 -18.72
N THR A 137 -28.92 25.67 -18.69
CA THR A 137 -27.67 26.14 -18.07
C THR A 137 -26.65 26.58 -19.11
N SER A 138 -25.57 27.23 -18.67
CA SER A 138 -24.42 27.55 -19.51
C SER A 138 -23.71 26.31 -20.08
N LYS A 139 -24.05 25.10 -19.60
CA LYS A 139 -23.49 23.81 -20.07
C LYS A 139 -24.34 23.13 -21.15
N ARG A 140 -25.38 23.79 -21.67
CA ARG A 140 -26.29 23.26 -22.71
C ARG A 140 -25.54 22.56 -23.86
N ASN A 141 -24.59 23.24 -24.50
CA ASN A 141 -23.89 22.70 -25.66
C ASN A 141 -23.03 21.47 -25.32
N ASP A 142 -22.36 21.48 -24.16
CA ASP A 142 -21.58 20.34 -23.67
C ASP A 142 -22.49 19.12 -23.41
N ILE A 143 -23.66 19.36 -22.81
CA ILE A 143 -24.65 18.31 -22.53
C ILE A 143 -25.16 17.71 -23.85
N LEU A 144 -25.57 18.55 -24.80
CA LEU A 144 -26.08 18.11 -26.09
C LEU A 144 -25.03 17.32 -26.88
N ALA A 145 -23.78 17.80 -26.94
CA ALA A 145 -22.68 17.08 -27.59
C ALA A 145 -22.42 15.72 -26.94
N SER A 146 -22.40 15.65 -25.60
CA SER A 146 -22.19 14.41 -24.87
C SER A 146 -23.32 13.39 -25.05
N LEU A 147 -24.57 13.85 -25.09
CA LEU A 147 -25.74 13.02 -25.36
C LEU A 147 -25.74 12.52 -26.80
N PHE A 148 -25.51 13.42 -27.75
CA PHE A 148 -25.52 13.11 -29.17
C PHE A 148 -24.41 12.12 -29.55
N ALA A 149 -23.18 12.31 -29.06
CA ALA A 149 -22.06 11.39 -29.28
C ALA A 149 -22.38 9.96 -28.81
N ASN A 150 -22.91 9.82 -27.60
CA ASN A 150 -23.28 8.51 -27.05
C ASN A 150 -24.49 7.91 -27.80
N PHE A 151 -25.46 8.75 -28.15
CA PHE A 151 -26.64 8.35 -28.93
C PHE A 151 -26.23 7.76 -30.28
N VAL A 152 -25.48 8.50 -31.10
CA VAL A 152 -24.95 8.02 -32.38
C VAL A 152 -24.16 6.73 -32.19
N PHE A 153 -23.27 6.68 -31.21
CA PHE A 153 -22.47 5.47 -30.93
C PHE A 153 -23.35 4.25 -30.60
N LYS A 154 -24.42 4.42 -29.81
CA LYS A 154 -25.34 3.35 -29.41
C LYS A 154 -26.30 2.91 -30.51
N LEU A 155 -26.59 3.77 -31.50
CA LEU A 155 -27.39 3.39 -32.67
C LEU A 155 -26.60 2.56 -33.70
N SER A 156 -25.28 2.64 -33.63
CA SER A 156 -24.38 1.99 -34.58
C SER A 156 -23.86 0.63 -34.12
N ARG A 157 -23.45 -0.18 -35.09
CA ARG A 157 -22.67 -1.40 -34.84
C ARG A 157 -21.29 -1.01 -34.31
N GLU A 158 -21.06 -1.26 -33.02
CA GLU A 158 -19.86 -0.85 -32.27
C GLU A 158 -18.54 -1.23 -32.96
N ALA A 159 -18.43 -2.46 -33.49
CA ALA A 159 -17.25 -2.92 -34.23
C ALA A 159 -16.97 -2.07 -35.49
N GLY A 160 -18.01 -1.56 -36.14
CA GLY A 160 -17.89 -0.69 -37.32
C GLY A 160 -17.27 0.66 -36.97
N ILE A 161 -17.79 1.32 -35.94
CA ILE A 161 -17.23 2.59 -35.45
C ILE A 161 -15.78 2.41 -34.98
N LYS A 162 -15.50 1.36 -34.21
CA LYS A 162 -14.13 1.10 -33.71
C LYS A 162 -13.14 0.89 -34.86
N LYS A 163 -13.57 0.31 -36.00
CA LYS A 163 -12.73 0.16 -37.20
C LYS A 163 -12.36 1.49 -37.86
N ILE A 164 -13.24 2.50 -37.80
CA ILE A 164 -12.92 3.87 -38.25
C ILE A 164 -11.76 4.42 -37.43
N PHE A 165 -11.90 4.43 -36.10
CA PHE A 165 -10.87 4.93 -35.20
C PHE A 165 -9.58 4.08 -35.21
N HIS A 166 -9.70 2.78 -35.49
CA HIS A 166 -8.56 1.92 -35.74
C HIS A 166 -7.75 2.39 -36.96
N ARG A 167 -8.41 2.68 -38.08
CA ARG A 167 -7.76 3.22 -39.29
C ARG A 167 -7.10 4.57 -39.02
N ASP A 168 -7.76 5.44 -38.25
CA ASP A 168 -7.17 6.71 -37.82
C ASP A 168 -5.89 6.52 -37.01
N ASN A 169 -5.88 5.53 -36.12
CA ASN A 169 -4.70 5.21 -35.33
C ASN A 169 -3.56 4.72 -36.22
N GLU A 170 -3.83 3.89 -37.24
CA GLU A 170 -2.81 3.46 -38.21
C GLU A 170 -2.22 4.65 -38.98
N ILE A 171 -3.07 5.58 -39.43
CA ILE A 171 -2.65 6.81 -40.12
C ILE A 171 -1.80 7.67 -39.17
N LYS A 172 -2.28 7.91 -37.95
CA LYS A 172 -1.59 8.74 -36.94
C LYS A 172 -0.23 8.17 -36.55
N LEU A 173 -0.12 6.84 -36.43
CA LEU A 173 1.11 6.14 -36.05
C LEU A 173 2.01 5.78 -37.23
N LYS A 174 1.52 5.91 -38.47
CA LYS A 174 2.19 5.41 -39.68
C LYS A 174 2.59 3.93 -39.55
N LYS A 175 1.70 3.11 -38.98
CA LYS A 175 1.96 1.69 -38.65
C LYS A 175 0.68 0.87 -38.87
N SER A 176 0.81 -0.31 -39.49
CA SER A 176 -0.31 -1.25 -39.58
C SER A 176 -0.58 -1.91 -38.22
N LEU A 177 -1.85 -1.96 -37.84
CA LEU A 177 -2.34 -2.54 -36.60
C LEU A 177 -3.32 -3.68 -36.92
N LYS A 178 -3.37 -4.70 -36.07
CA LYS A 178 -4.40 -5.75 -36.15
C LYS A 178 -5.62 -5.31 -35.33
N PHE A 179 -6.77 -5.17 -35.99
CA PHE A 179 -8.02 -4.92 -35.27
C PHE A 179 -8.38 -6.10 -34.36
N SER A 180 -8.83 -5.83 -33.14
CA SER A 180 -9.34 -6.85 -32.22
C SER A 180 -10.50 -6.30 -31.40
N ASP A 181 -11.61 -7.05 -31.36
CA ASP A 181 -12.74 -6.72 -30.48
C ASP A 181 -12.37 -6.89 -29.00
N ASN A 182 -11.36 -7.71 -28.69
CA ASN A 182 -10.76 -7.72 -27.36
C ASN A 182 -9.80 -6.53 -27.22
N TYR A 183 -10.23 -5.54 -26.45
CA TYR A 183 -9.47 -4.30 -26.26
C TYR A 183 -8.06 -4.51 -25.71
N LEU A 184 -7.83 -5.49 -24.83
CA LEU A 184 -6.49 -5.74 -24.31
C LEU A 184 -5.57 -6.30 -25.40
N ASN A 185 -6.06 -7.23 -26.22
CA ASN A 185 -5.32 -7.72 -27.39
C ASN A 185 -5.02 -6.58 -28.38
N TYR A 186 -5.92 -5.60 -28.50
CA TYR A 186 -5.68 -4.41 -29.30
C TYR A 186 -4.57 -3.52 -28.68
N VAL A 187 -4.67 -3.18 -27.39
CA VAL A 187 -3.71 -2.31 -26.68
C VAL A 187 -2.32 -2.91 -26.62
N HIS A 188 -2.17 -4.24 -26.54
CA HIS A 188 -0.86 -4.89 -26.49
C HIS A 188 0.04 -4.53 -27.68
N GLN A 189 -0.51 -4.12 -28.82
CA GLN A 189 0.24 -3.72 -30.01
C GLN A 189 0.87 -2.32 -29.91
N PHE A 190 0.47 -1.55 -28.90
CA PHE A 190 0.98 -0.21 -28.61
C PHE A 190 2.10 -0.23 -27.56
N LEU A 191 2.10 -1.22 -26.68
CA LEU A 191 3.04 -1.31 -25.55
C LEU A 191 4.46 -1.66 -26.03
N THR A 192 5.47 -1.04 -25.42
CA THR A 192 6.87 -1.37 -25.72
C THR A 192 7.30 -2.68 -25.05
N GLU A 193 8.33 -3.33 -25.62
CA GLU A 193 8.94 -4.52 -25.02
C GLU A 193 9.52 -4.26 -23.63
N LYS A 194 9.85 -3.00 -23.27
CA LYS A 194 10.31 -2.65 -21.91
C LYS A 194 9.20 -2.86 -20.87
N ILE A 195 7.94 -2.78 -21.29
CA ILE A 195 6.74 -2.79 -20.44
C ILE A 195 6.06 -4.15 -20.48
N ASN A 196 5.90 -4.73 -21.67
CA ASN A 196 5.23 -5.99 -21.87
C ASN A 196 6.24 -7.13 -22.01
N LYS A 197 6.63 -7.71 -20.87
CA LYS A 197 7.53 -8.85 -20.81
C LYS A 197 6.77 -10.17 -20.77
N SER A 198 7.47 -11.28 -20.96
CA SER A 198 6.88 -12.61 -20.89
C SER A 198 6.34 -12.93 -19.50
N GLN A 199 7.06 -12.56 -18.44
CA GLN A 199 6.69 -12.89 -17.06
C GLN A 199 5.69 -11.89 -16.48
N LYS A 200 4.65 -12.41 -15.81
CA LYS A 200 3.59 -11.63 -15.15
C LYS A 200 3.61 -11.76 -13.62
N LEU A 201 4.34 -12.73 -13.11
CA LEU A 201 4.63 -12.92 -11.69
C LEU A 201 6.00 -13.60 -11.58
N ILE A 202 6.81 -13.18 -10.61
CA ILE A 202 8.05 -13.86 -10.26
C ILE A 202 7.98 -14.23 -8.78
N TYR A 203 8.31 -15.47 -8.45
CA TYR A 203 8.50 -15.95 -7.09
C TYR A 203 9.96 -16.36 -6.92
N PHE A 204 10.62 -15.84 -5.90
CA PHE A 204 12.02 -16.12 -5.60
C PHE A 204 12.16 -16.60 -4.16
N LYS A 205 12.70 -17.81 -3.98
CA LYS A 205 12.95 -18.39 -2.67
C LYS A 205 14.43 -18.26 -2.30
N ILE A 206 14.69 -17.66 -1.15
CA ILE A 206 16.01 -17.58 -0.54
C ILE A 206 16.01 -18.56 0.65
N ASP A 207 16.63 -19.71 0.45
CA ASP A 207 16.68 -20.82 1.39
C ASP A 207 18.12 -21.21 1.74
N LYS A 208 18.26 -22.22 2.60
CA LYS A 208 19.56 -22.74 3.02
C LYS A 208 20.33 -23.35 1.84
N ALA A 209 19.65 -24.00 0.90
CA ALA A 209 20.29 -24.60 -0.27
C ALA A 209 20.96 -23.54 -1.16
N LEU A 210 20.29 -22.40 -1.39
CA LEU A 210 20.93 -21.26 -2.08
C LEU A 210 22.16 -20.77 -1.29
N PHE A 211 22.05 -20.64 0.02
CA PHE A 211 23.20 -20.20 0.82
C PHE A 211 24.38 -21.18 0.78
N ASP A 212 24.10 -22.49 0.74
CA ASP A 212 25.12 -23.53 0.56
C ASP A 212 25.78 -23.43 -0.83
N ASP A 213 24.99 -23.17 -1.88
CA ASP A 213 25.49 -22.90 -3.25
C ASP A 213 26.38 -21.64 -3.31
N CYS A 214 26.23 -20.71 -2.36
CA CYS A 214 27.09 -19.54 -2.17
C CYS A 214 28.27 -19.80 -1.21
N ASN A 215 28.65 -21.07 -1.00
CA ASN A 215 29.74 -21.49 -0.10
C ASN A 215 29.56 -21.00 1.35
N ASN A 216 28.32 -20.82 1.82
CA ASN A 216 28.02 -20.26 3.14
C ASN A 216 28.60 -18.85 3.38
N ASP A 217 28.90 -18.12 2.31
CA ASP A 217 29.39 -16.74 2.37
C ASP A 217 28.24 -15.75 2.19
N TYR A 218 28.09 -14.85 3.18
CA TYR A 218 27.00 -13.89 3.21
C TYR A 218 27.08 -12.87 2.06
N ASN A 219 28.29 -12.39 1.73
CA ASN A 219 28.45 -11.37 0.70
C ASN A 219 28.17 -11.94 -0.69
N THR A 220 28.58 -13.18 -0.94
CA THR A 220 28.28 -13.93 -2.17
C THR A 220 26.77 -14.13 -2.31
N LEU A 221 26.10 -14.59 -1.24
CA LEU A 221 24.63 -14.71 -1.23
C LEU A 221 23.96 -13.37 -1.53
N LEU A 222 24.38 -12.31 -0.82
CA LEU A 222 23.80 -10.98 -1.00
C LEU A 222 23.98 -10.52 -2.44
N ASN A 223 25.18 -10.67 -3.01
CA ASN A 223 25.46 -10.25 -4.38
C ASN A 223 24.58 -10.99 -5.41
N GLU A 224 24.43 -12.32 -5.28
CA GLU A 224 23.56 -13.11 -6.15
C GLU A 224 22.09 -12.67 -6.02
N VAL A 225 21.60 -12.48 -4.79
CA VAL A 225 20.24 -12.00 -4.52
C VAL A 225 20.00 -10.64 -5.17
N LEU A 226 20.88 -9.66 -4.97
CA LEU A 226 20.74 -8.31 -5.53
C LEU A 226 20.82 -8.32 -7.06
N GLY A 227 21.73 -9.12 -7.62
CA GLY A 227 21.84 -9.32 -9.07
C GLY A 227 20.56 -9.89 -9.65
N PHE A 228 19.95 -10.88 -8.96
CA PHE A 228 18.66 -11.41 -9.37
C PHE A 228 17.53 -10.38 -9.23
N LEU A 229 17.50 -9.54 -8.19
CA LEU A 229 16.50 -8.46 -8.10
C LEU A 229 16.57 -7.53 -9.32
N LYS A 230 17.76 -7.07 -9.70
CA LYS A 230 17.96 -6.25 -10.91
C LYS A 230 17.52 -7.00 -12.18
N LYS A 231 17.89 -8.26 -12.33
CA LYS A 231 17.51 -9.10 -13.47
C LYS A 231 15.99 -9.31 -13.53
N SER A 232 15.35 -9.60 -12.40
CA SER A 232 13.91 -9.81 -12.29
C SER A 232 13.13 -8.55 -12.72
N PHE A 233 13.65 -7.36 -12.43
CA PHE A 233 13.06 -6.11 -12.91
C PHE A 233 13.02 -6.03 -14.44
N SER A 234 14.03 -6.56 -15.13
CA SER A 234 14.06 -6.63 -16.59
C SER A 234 13.14 -7.72 -17.17
N LEU A 235 12.90 -8.80 -16.43
CA LEU A 235 12.07 -9.93 -16.85
C LEU A 235 10.58 -9.71 -16.59
N LEU A 236 10.24 -8.94 -15.56
CA LEU A 236 8.87 -8.73 -15.12
C LEU A 236 8.17 -7.65 -15.96
N SER A 237 6.91 -7.92 -16.33
CA SER A 237 6.06 -6.89 -16.96
C SER A 237 5.76 -5.73 -16.01
N ASN A 238 5.45 -4.57 -16.56
CA ASN A 238 5.01 -3.45 -15.73
C ASN A 238 3.67 -3.74 -15.02
N HIS A 239 3.49 -3.17 -13.83
CA HIS A 239 2.38 -3.37 -12.90
C HIS A 239 2.20 -4.82 -12.38
N CYS A 240 3.19 -5.68 -12.58
CA CYS A 240 3.24 -7.05 -12.05
C CYS A 240 4.03 -7.14 -10.75
N PHE A 241 4.00 -8.31 -10.12
CA PHE A 241 4.54 -8.53 -8.79
C PHE A 241 5.76 -9.46 -8.81
N LEU A 242 6.71 -9.15 -7.94
CA LEU A 242 7.79 -10.02 -7.50
C LEU A 242 7.52 -10.37 -6.04
N PHE A 243 7.58 -11.66 -5.73
CA PHE A 243 7.54 -12.19 -4.36
C PHE A 243 8.89 -12.77 -4.00
N VAL A 244 9.40 -12.43 -2.82
CA VAL A 244 10.67 -12.94 -2.29
C VAL A 244 10.41 -13.60 -0.94
N LYS A 245 10.50 -14.93 -0.87
CA LYS A 245 10.44 -15.68 0.39
C LYS A 245 11.85 -15.76 0.97
N ILE A 246 12.00 -15.42 2.26
CA ILE A 246 13.26 -15.52 2.98
C ILE A 246 13.06 -16.48 4.15
N GLU A 247 13.76 -17.61 4.08
CA GLU A 247 13.76 -18.63 5.13
C GLU A 247 14.76 -18.28 6.25
N ASN A 248 14.75 -19.08 7.31
CA ASN A 248 15.67 -18.91 8.42
C ASN A 248 17.05 -19.48 8.07
N ILE A 249 18.02 -18.60 7.82
CA ILE A 249 19.40 -18.95 7.47
C ILE A 249 20.30 -18.46 8.59
N ILE A 250 21.13 -19.34 9.16
CA ILE A 250 22.08 -18.99 10.22
C ILE A 250 23.46 -18.74 9.60
N HIS A 251 24.02 -17.58 9.91
CA HIS A 251 25.40 -17.21 9.61
C HIS A 251 25.98 -16.47 10.81
N ASN A 252 27.22 -16.81 11.19
CA ASN A 252 27.91 -16.24 12.37
C ASN A 252 27.03 -16.20 13.63
N LYS A 253 26.35 -17.32 13.93
CA LYS A 253 25.48 -17.51 15.12
C LYS A 253 24.19 -16.68 15.14
N THR A 254 23.93 -15.86 14.12
CA THR A 254 22.69 -15.07 13.97
C THR A 254 21.87 -15.51 12.77
N ASN A 255 20.57 -15.24 12.82
CA ASN A 255 19.68 -15.41 11.69
C ASN A 255 19.73 -14.17 10.78
N ILE A 256 20.18 -14.35 9.53
CA ILE A 256 20.36 -13.24 8.58
C ILE A 256 19.07 -12.81 7.88
N LYS A 257 17.92 -13.44 8.16
CA LYS A 257 16.62 -13.16 7.53
C LYS A 257 16.25 -11.67 7.52
N TRP A 258 16.37 -11.00 8.66
CA TRP A 258 15.99 -9.58 8.78
C TRP A 258 17.02 -8.62 8.22
N ASP A 259 18.29 -9.01 8.25
CA ASP A 259 19.34 -8.27 7.57
C ASP A 259 19.16 -8.35 6.04
N LEU A 260 18.90 -9.54 5.48
CA LEU A 260 18.51 -9.70 4.08
C LEU A 260 17.26 -8.88 3.73
N TYR A 261 16.23 -8.86 4.59
CA TYR A 261 15.06 -7.98 4.41
C TYR A 261 15.47 -6.51 4.24
N SER A 262 16.39 -6.00 5.09
CA SER A 262 16.88 -4.62 4.98
C SER A 262 17.55 -4.37 3.63
N LYS A 263 18.52 -5.21 3.26
CA LYS A 263 19.30 -5.03 2.03
C LYS A 263 18.41 -5.15 0.78
N ILE A 264 17.55 -6.16 0.74
CA ILE A 264 16.63 -6.44 -0.37
C ILE A 264 15.65 -5.27 -0.55
N CYS A 265 14.99 -4.81 0.52
CA CYS A 265 14.01 -3.74 0.41
C CYS A 265 14.64 -2.43 -0.07
N ILE A 266 15.78 -2.03 0.50
CA ILE A 266 16.45 -0.79 0.11
C ILE A 266 16.95 -0.88 -1.33
N PHE A 267 17.63 -1.97 -1.70
CA PHE A 267 18.14 -2.14 -3.07
C PHE A 267 16.98 -2.19 -4.07
N ALA A 268 15.97 -3.04 -3.85
CA ALA A 268 14.85 -3.21 -4.77
C ALA A 268 14.13 -1.89 -5.08
N GLU A 269 14.04 -0.97 -4.11
CA GLU A 269 13.40 0.34 -4.30
C GLU A 269 14.28 1.39 -4.98
N LYS A 270 15.61 1.25 -4.94
CA LYS A 270 16.55 2.34 -5.21
C LYS A 270 17.66 2.01 -6.23
N PHE A 271 17.76 0.77 -6.72
CA PHE A 271 18.89 0.35 -7.56
C PHE A 271 18.96 1.03 -8.94
N TYR A 272 17.85 1.55 -9.48
CA TYR A 272 17.80 2.16 -10.81
C TYR A 272 17.91 3.67 -10.72
N LYS A 273 19.04 4.21 -11.17
CA LYS A 273 19.32 5.65 -11.23
C LYS A 273 18.82 6.27 -12.53
N THR A 274 18.12 7.39 -12.47
CA THR A 274 17.67 8.12 -13.67
C THR A 274 17.53 9.62 -13.47
N LYS A 275 17.78 10.40 -14.53
CA LYS A 275 17.49 11.83 -14.62
C LYS A 275 16.26 12.13 -15.49
N GLU A 276 15.60 11.10 -16.01
CA GLU A 276 14.56 11.21 -17.05
C GLU A 276 13.17 11.57 -16.47
N LEU A 277 13.01 11.66 -15.15
CA LEU A 277 11.74 11.95 -14.46
C LEU A 277 11.33 13.44 -14.48
N LYS A 278 11.67 14.16 -15.56
CA LYS A 278 11.61 15.63 -15.65
C LYS A 278 10.27 16.25 -15.25
N ASN A 279 9.17 15.56 -15.50
CA ASN A 279 7.81 16.09 -15.28
C ASN A 279 7.35 16.10 -13.81
N TYR A 280 8.02 15.38 -12.91
CA TYR A 280 7.62 15.34 -11.50
C TYR A 280 8.78 15.35 -10.51
N PHE A 281 10.02 15.06 -10.91
CA PHE A 281 11.15 15.05 -9.99
C PHE A 281 11.53 16.48 -9.54
N ARG A 282 11.27 16.80 -8.27
CA ARG A 282 11.49 18.14 -7.69
C ARG A 282 12.88 18.29 -7.05
N HIS A 283 13.91 17.80 -7.72
CA HIS A 283 15.26 17.68 -7.15
C HIS A 283 15.81 18.98 -6.55
N LYS A 284 15.60 20.14 -7.20
CA LYS A 284 16.06 21.45 -6.69
C LYS A 284 15.45 21.81 -5.33
N LYS A 285 14.14 21.59 -5.16
CA LYS A 285 13.44 21.86 -3.89
C LYS A 285 13.91 20.88 -2.81
N ILE A 286 14.00 19.59 -3.15
CA ILE A 286 14.46 18.53 -2.24
C ILE A 286 15.87 18.85 -1.75
N SER A 287 16.78 19.17 -2.67
CA SER A 287 18.16 19.52 -2.37
C SER A 287 18.25 20.74 -1.46
N LYS A 288 17.51 21.81 -1.77
CA LYS A 288 17.43 23.01 -0.91
C LYS A 288 16.97 22.65 0.50
N ASP A 289 15.85 21.97 0.62
CA ASP A 289 15.25 21.62 1.92
C ASP A 289 16.16 20.72 2.76
N THR A 290 16.85 19.78 2.12
CA THR A 290 17.78 18.90 2.81
C THR A 290 19.02 19.66 3.26
N GLN A 291 19.58 20.55 2.45
CA GLN A 291 20.77 21.34 2.80
C GLN A 291 20.51 22.41 3.87
N GLU A 292 19.28 22.95 3.94
CA GLU A 292 18.88 23.84 5.05
C GLU A 292 18.85 23.10 6.39
N TYR A 293 18.61 21.79 6.37
CA TYR A 293 18.50 20.95 7.57
C TYR A 293 19.83 20.27 7.96
N ILE A 294 20.52 19.68 6.98
CA ILE A 294 21.74 18.90 7.14
C ILE A 294 22.93 19.72 6.67
N LYS A 295 23.92 19.87 7.55
CA LYS A 295 25.22 20.44 7.19
C LYS A 295 26.13 19.33 6.66
N TYR A 296 26.62 19.49 5.44
CA TYR A 296 27.53 18.55 4.79
C TYR A 296 28.96 19.08 4.82
N ASP A 297 29.91 18.20 5.14
CA ASP A 297 31.35 18.49 5.08
C ASP A 297 31.99 18.04 3.75
N CYS A 298 31.18 17.47 2.82
CA CYS A 298 31.62 17.00 1.50
C CYS A 298 31.22 17.97 0.38
N ASN A 299 31.76 17.74 -0.83
CA ASN A 299 31.32 18.48 -2.01
C ASN A 299 29.85 18.12 -2.33
N LEU A 300 28.99 19.13 -2.48
CA LEU A 300 27.56 18.96 -2.70
C LEU A 300 27.23 18.24 -4.01
N SER A 301 28.10 18.35 -5.02
CA SER A 301 27.93 17.60 -6.28
C SER A 301 27.94 16.09 -6.06
N ASP A 302 28.66 15.61 -5.05
CA ASP A 302 28.81 14.18 -4.75
C ASP A 302 27.53 13.58 -4.19
N LEU A 303 26.57 14.40 -3.78
CA LEU A 303 25.26 13.95 -3.29
C LEU A 303 24.30 13.61 -4.43
N GLU A 304 24.59 14.04 -5.67
CA GLU A 304 23.79 13.73 -6.88
C GLU A 304 22.29 13.96 -6.70
N PHE A 305 21.86 15.07 -6.09
CA PHE A 305 20.41 15.31 -5.85
C PHE A 305 19.58 15.34 -7.14
N ASP A 306 20.19 15.62 -8.29
CA ASP A 306 19.57 15.61 -9.63
C ASP A 306 19.38 14.19 -10.21
N VAL A 307 19.76 13.14 -9.48
CA VAL A 307 19.53 11.73 -9.82
C VAL A 307 18.43 11.16 -8.93
N ALA A 308 17.39 10.58 -9.55
CA ALA A 308 16.35 9.85 -8.85
C ALA A 308 16.72 8.37 -8.74
N ASP A 309 16.67 7.85 -7.52
CA ASP A 309 16.83 6.42 -7.21
C ASP A 309 15.45 5.76 -7.16
N ILE A 310 15.16 4.91 -8.15
CA ILE A 310 13.89 4.19 -8.31
C ILE A 310 14.11 2.68 -8.47
N GLY A 311 13.01 1.93 -8.52
CA GLY A 311 13.05 0.48 -8.70
C GLY A 311 11.65 -0.11 -8.58
N PHE A 312 11.56 -1.25 -7.91
CA PHE A 312 10.29 -1.77 -7.43
C PHE A 312 9.68 -0.85 -6.36
N GLN A 313 8.39 -1.02 -6.11
CA GLN A 313 7.71 -0.44 -4.96
C GLN A 313 7.43 -1.56 -3.97
N PHE A 314 7.89 -1.43 -2.73
CA PHE A 314 7.54 -2.35 -1.67
C PHE A 314 6.04 -2.26 -1.36
N ARG A 315 5.40 -3.42 -1.23
CA ARG A 315 3.95 -3.53 -1.02
C ARG A 315 3.64 -4.06 0.36
N ASP A 316 4.19 -5.21 0.72
CA ASP A 316 3.90 -5.93 1.96
C ASP A 316 5.04 -6.86 2.39
N CYS A 317 5.12 -7.12 3.69
CA CYS A 317 5.89 -8.20 4.30
C CYS A 317 4.92 -9.06 5.11
N TYR A 318 4.76 -10.32 4.71
CA TYR A 318 3.93 -11.30 5.40
C TYR A 318 4.77 -12.08 6.40
N ILE A 319 4.24 -12.27 7.60
CA ILE A 319 4.82 -13.11 8.65
C ILE A 319 4.21 -14.50 8.53
N LEU A 320 5.02 -15.47 8.14
CA LEU A 320 4.59 -16.84 7.86
C LEU A 320 4.95 -17.75 9.04
N GLN A 321 3.97 -18.18 9.82
CA GLN A 321 4.17 -19.07 10.97
C GLN A 321 3.96 -20.54 10.57
N LYS A 322 4.77 -21.44 11.14
CA LYS A 322 4.61 -22.90 11.04
C LYS A 322 4.50 -23.51 12.43
N ASP A 323 3.90 -24.69 12.54
CA ASP A 323 3.75 -25.41 13.82
C ASP A 323 5.10 -25.98 14.34
N SER A 324 6.10 -26.08 13.46
CA SER A 324 7.45 -26.55 13.78
C SER A 324 8.41 -25.41 14.09
N ASP A 325 9.35 -25.67 15.00
CA ASP A 325 10.40 -24.71 15.34
C ASP A 325 11.40 -24.54 14.19
N PHE A 326 11.82 -23.30 13.93
CA PHE A 326 12.88 -23.04 12.97
C PHE A 326 14.27 -23.13 13.62
N VAL A 327 15.32 -23.08 12.79
CA VAL A 327 16.71 -23.01 13.27
C VAL A 327 16.90 -21.72 14.07
N GLN A 328 17.50 -21.85 15.25
CA GLN A 328 17.65 -20.75 16.22
C GLN A 328 19.03 -20.12 16.17
N SER A 329 19.09 -18.80 16.37
CA SER A 329 20.33 -18.06 16.56
C SER A 329 21.05 -18.54 17.82
N SER A 330 22.33 -18.90 17.72
CA SER A 330 23.11 -19.33 18.89
C SER A 330 23.67 -18.19 19.73
N LEU A 331 23.61 -16.93 19.24
CA LEU A 331 23.86 -15.70 20.01
C LEU A 331 22.66 -15.24 20.86
N ILE A 332 21.45 -15.69 20.51
CA ILE A 332 20.23 -15.41 21.27
C ILE A 332 19.39 -16.70 21.38
N ARG A 333 19.99 -17.75 21.98
CA ARG A 333 19.42 -19.11 22.04
C ARG A 333 18.00 -19.18 22.61
N ASN A 334 17.61 -18.15 23.35
CA ASN A 334 16.34 -18.11 24.04
C ASN A 334 15.23 -17.45 23.22
N VAL A 335 15.54 -16.75 22.13
CA VAL A 335 14.51 -16.32 21.20
C VAL A 335 14.16 -17.50 20.29
N LYS A 336 12.96 -18.03 20.47
CA LYS A 336 12.36 -19.06 19.64
C LYS A 336 11.74 -18.41 18.40
N ASN A 337 12.44 -18.54 17.28
CA ASN A 337 12.01 -18.13 15.96
C ASN A 337 10.97 -19.11 15.42
N ILE A 338 9.75 -18.63 15.18
CA ILE A 338 8.62 -19.42 14.69
C ILE A 338 8.06 -18.89 13.36
N ASN A 339 8.81 -18.04 12.64
CA ASN A 339 8.33 -17.46 11.40
C ASN A 339 9.36 -17.42 10.27
N GLU A 340 8.88 -17.42 9.04
CA GLU A 340 9.59 -16.96 7.84
C GLU A 340 8.95 -15.63 7.38
N ILE A 341 9.51 -15.02 6.34
CA ILE A 341 8.92 -13.81 5.75
C ILE A 341 8.75 -13.94 4.25
N LEU A 342 7.68 -13.32 3.73
CA LEU A 342 7.42 -13.18 2.31
C LEU A 342 7.27 -11.70 1.99
N LEU A 343 8.18 -11.19 1.15
CA LEU A 343 8.16 -9.81 0.70
C LEU A 343 7.43 -9.72 -0.64
N SER A 344 6.66 -8.66 -0.84
CA SER A 344 6.02 -8.39 -2.12
C SER A 344 6.41 -7.02 -2.65
N PHE A 345 6.75 -7.00 -3.92
CA PHE A 345 7.23 -5.86 -4.67
C PHE A 345 6.40 -5.71 -5.94
N GLN A 346 6.03 -4.48 -6.29
CA GLN A 346 5.35 -4.19 -7.55
C GLN A 346 6.28 -3.38 -8.46
N LYS A 347 6.39 -3.80 -9.73
CA LYS A 347 7.09 -3.00 -10.74
C LYS A 347 6.15 -1.92 -11.26
N ASN A 348 6.47 -0.65 -11.03
CA ASN A 348 5.79 0.50 -11.62
C ASN A 348 6.83 1.41 -12.29
N PHE A 349 7.43 0.89 -13.36
CA PHE A 349 8.39 1.64 -14.15
C PHE A 349 7.67 2.72 -14.97
N PRO A 350 8.20 3.96 -15.06
CA PRO A 350 7.61 5.02 -15.86
C PRO A 350 7.36 4.61 -17.31
N ASP A 351 6.14 4.84 -17.77
CA ASP A 351 5.71 4.54 -19.12
C ASP A 351 4.81 5.66 -19.65
N GLU A 352 5.31 6.38 -20.67
CA GLU A 352 4.60 7.47 -21.35
C GLU A 352 3.93 7.02 -22.65
N THR A 353 3.88 5.71 -22.92
CA THR A 353 3.30 5.16 -24.16
C THR A 353 1.81 5.50 -24.23
N PRO A 354 1.37 6.26 -25.26
CA PRO A 354 -0.04 6.52 -25.48
C PRO A 354 -0.78 5.22 -25.80
N ILE A 355 -1.92 5.01 -25.14
CA ILE A 355 -2.80 3.88 -25.41
C ILE A 355 -4.19 4.38 -25.84
N PRO A 356 -4.86 3.71 -26.81
CA PRO A 356 -6.15 4.15 -27.31
C PRO A 356 -7.21 4.18 -26.20
N CYS A 357 -8.29 4.94 -26.36
CA CYS A 357 -9.40 4.93 -25.42
C CYS A 357 -10.09 3.54 -25.37
N PRO A 358 -10.39 2.97 -24.19
CA PRO A 358 -11.08 1.67 -24.07
C PRO A 358 -12.48 1.66 -24.69
N SER A 359 -13.13 2.81 -24.73
CA SER A 359 -14.54 2.90 -25.13
C SER A 359 -14.68 3.12 -26.63
N CYS A 360 -13.87 4.00 -27.21
CA CYS A 360 -13.98 4.36 -28.64
C CYS A 360 -12.78 3.93 -29.50
N TYR A 361 -11.72 3.35 -28.90
CA TYR A 361 -10.50 2.92 -29.58
C TYR A 361 -9.65 4.06 -30.18
N SER A 362 -10.05 5.32 -30.04
CA SER A 362 -9.28 6.45 -30.59
C SER A 362 -8.03 6.77 -29.77
N LEU A 363 -6.92 7.06 -30.46
CA LEU A 363 -5.72 7.74 -29.93
C LEU A 363 -5.85 9.27 -29.89
N ASN A 364 -7.04 9.82 -30.14
CA ASN A 364 -7.32 11.21 -29.82
C ASN A 364 -7.51 11.35 -28.31
N ILE A 365 -6.40 11.55 -27.62
CA ILE A 365 -6.27 11.56 -26.17
C ILE A 365 -5.29 12.66 -25.77
N GLN A 366 -5.49 13.23 -24.59
CA GLN A 366 -4.55 14.14 -23.96
C GLN A 366 -3.91 13.50 -22.73
N THR A 367 -2.74 14.03 -22.38
CA THR A 367 -2.08 13.74 -21.11
C THR A 367 -2.95 14.27 -19.97
N ASN A 368 -3.04 13.51 -18.89
CA ASN A 368 -3.78 13.93 -17.70
C ASN A 368 -2.85 14.04 -16.49
N SER A 369 -2.85 13.04 -15.62
CA SER A 369 -2.06 13.02 -14.38
C SER A 369 -1.40 11.66 -14.15
N TYR A 370 -0.58 11.55 -13.10
CA TYR A 370 -0.11 10.26 -12.62
C TYR A 370 -0.93 9.89 -11.37
N PRO A 371 -1.71 8.79 -11.36
CA PRO A 371 -2.32 8.32 -10.12
C PRO A 371 -1.27 7.85 -9.10
N GLN A 372 -0.13 7.34 -9.56
CA GLN A 372 1.00 6.87 -8.75
C GLN A 372 2.31 7.11 -9.53
N ILE A 373 3.44 7.18 -8.83
CA ILE A 373 4.77 7.22 -9.48
C ILE A 373 4.89 6.08 -10.49
N GLY A 374 5.25 6.44 -11.72
CA GLY A 374 5.45 5.49 -12.82
C GLY A 374 4.18 5.04 -13.55
N ILE A 375 2.99 5.45 -13.11
CA ILE A 375 1.72 5.10 -13.77
C ILE A 375 1.15 6.34 -14.48
N ARG A 376 1.15 6.33 -15.82
CA ARG A 376 0.56 7.41 -16.63
C ARG A 376 -0.94 7.21 -16.84
N SER A 377 -1.71 8.28 -16.74
CA SER A 377 -3.12 8.30 -17.16
C SER A 377 -3.36 9.24 -18.34
N TRP A 378 -4.35 8.87 -19.15
CA TRP A 378 -4.79 9.55 -20.36
C TRP A 378 -6.25 9.95 -20.23
N GLU A 379 -6.65 11.04 -20.87
CA GLU A 379 -8.05 11.48 -20.96
C GLU A 379 -8.48 11.50 -22.44
N CYS A 380 -9.61 10.88 -22.76
CA CYS A 380 -10.05 10.78 -24.16
C CYS A 380 -10.58 12.12 -24.68
N GLU A 381 -10.06 12.57 -25.83
CA GLU A 381 -10.48 13.81 -26.49
C GLU A 381 -11.39 13.57 -27.69
N ASN A 382 -11.54 12.33 -28.15
CA ASN A 382 -12.48 12.01 -29.23
C ASN A 382 -13.90 12.52 -28.89
N PRO A 383 -14.44 13.50 -29.63
CA PRO A 383 -15.75 14.07 -29.31
C PRO A 383 -16.85 13.01 -29.42
N LEU A 384 -16.69 12.02 -30.30
CA LEU A 384 -17.65 10.92 -30.52
C LEU A 384 -17.52 9.77 -29.52
N CYS A 385 -16.69 9.92 -28.48
CA CYS A 385 -16.54 8.89 -27.47
C CYS A 385 -17.85 8.74 -26.65
N PRO A 386 -18.40 7.52 -26.50
CA PRO A 386 -19.66 7.32 -25.77
C PRO A 386 -19.51 7.60 -24.27
N ASP A 387 -18.30 7.40 -23.74
CA ASP A 387 -17.97 7.48 -22.31
C ASP A 387 -17.64 8.91 -21.83
N ARG A 388 -17.86 9.93 -22.65
CA ARG A 388 -17.73 11.32 -22.18
C ARG A 388 -18.73 11.60 -21.05
N SER A 389 -18.32 12.39 -20.07
CA SER A 389 -19.17 12.80 -18.94
C SER A 389 -20.35 13.64 -19.40
N LYS A 390 -21.32 13.91 -18.52
CA LYS A 390 -22.47 14.79 -18.83
C LYS A 390 -22.09 16.21 -19.27
N TYR A 391 -20.90 16.71 -18.89
CA TYR A 391 -20.38 18.01 -19.33
C TYR A 391 -19.26 17.86 -20.36
N ASN A 392 -19.39 16.85 -21.23
CA ASN A 392 -18.50 16.59 -22.36
C ASN A 392 -17.02 16.39 -22.04
N ARG A 393 -16.66 16.13 -20.78
CA ARG A 393 -15.28 15.79 -20.39
C ARG A 393 -14.94 14.34 -20.74
N GLY A 394 -13.71 14.08 -21.18
CA GLY A 394 -13.21 12.74 -21.48
C GLY A 394 -13.12 11.81 -20.27
N LYS A 395 -13.28 10.50 -20.49
CA LYS A 395 -12.99 9.50 -19.46
C LYS A 395 -11.48 9.33 -19.30
N ARG A 396 -11.02 9.29 -18.05
CA ARG A 396 -9.63 9.03 -17.69
C ARG A 396 -9.36 7.54 -17.59
N PHE A 397 -8.19 7.09 -18.05
CA PHE A 397 -7.79 5.68 -18.00
C PHE A 397 -6.26 5.54 -17.98
N SER A 398 -5.77 4.41 -17.47
CA SER A 398 -4.35 4.04 -17.48
C SER A 398 -4.21 2.56 -17.83
N TYR A 399 -3.06 2.16 -18.39
CA TYR A 399 -2.81 0.74 -18.68
C TYR A 399 -2.95 -0.14 -17.43
N SER A 400 -2.42 0.32 -16.29
CA SER A 400 -2.59 -0.33 -14.98
C SER A 400 -4.07 -0.57 -14.65
N SER A 401 -4.92 0.45 -14.74
CA SER A 401 -6.35 0.33 -14.43
C SER A 401 -7.11 -0.60 -15.41
N LEU A 402 -6.67 -0.64 -16.68
CA LEU A 402 -7.31 -1.44 -17.72
C LEU A 402 -6.97 -2.93 -17.60
N ARG A 403 -5.75 -3.25 -17.16
CA ARG A 403 -5.37 -4.64 -16.90
C ARG A 403 -6.20 -5.27 -15.78
N LEU A 404 -6.64 -4.48 -14.80
CA LEU A 404 -7.53 -4.93 -13.72
C LEU A 404 -8.95 -5.24 -14.19
N GLN A 405 -9.33 -4.76 -15.38
CA GLN A 405 -10.62 -5.02 -16.01
C GLN A 405 -10.58 -6.30 -16.87
N LYS A 406 -9.50 -7.11 -16.78
CA LYS A 406 -9.34 -8.39 -17.49
C LYS A 406 -10.50 -9.37 -17.23
N ASP A 407 -10.63 -10.26 -18.20
CA ASP A 407 -11.62 -11.32 -18.35
C ASP A 407 -12.03 -12.01 -17.03
N LYS A 408 -13.32 -11.87 -16.69
CA LYS A 408 -13.94 -12.40 -15.47
C LYS A 408 -14.30 -13.89 -15.62
N ASN A 409 -13.44 -14.64 -16.29
CA ASN A 409 -13.59 -16.08 -16.42
C ASN A 409 -13.64 -16.74 -15.04
N ASN A 410 -14.47 -17.77 -14.91
CA ASN A 410 -14.64 -18.51 -13.65
C ASN A 410 -13.29 -19.03 -13.09
N GLN A 411 -12.30 -19.31 -13.93
CA GLN A 411 -10.93 -19.72 -13.56
C GLN A 411 -10.16 -18.68 -12.73
N ASN A 412 -10.54 -17.40 -12.77
CA ASN A 412 -9.90 -16.33 -12.01
C ASN A 412 -10.66 -15.95 -10.74
N LYS A 413 -11.80 -16.60 -10.47
CA LYS A 413 -12.58 -16.33 -9.27
C LYS A 413 -11.88 -16.92 -8.05
N ILE A 414 -11.71 -16.09 -7.02
CA ILE A 414 -11.03 -16.45 -5.78
C ILE A 414 -12.07 -16.91 -4.74
N ASP A 415 -11.79 -18.03 -4.07
CA ASP A 415 -12.62 -18.56 -3.00
C ASP A 415 -12.57 -17.68 -1.74
N ASN A 416 -13.71 -17.54 -1.05
CA ASN A 416 -13.80 -16.82 0.22
C ASN A 416 -12.91 -17.40 1.32
N LYS A 417 -12.70 -18.72 1.36
CA LYS A 417 -11.82 -19.40 2.33
C LYS A 417 -10.38 -18.92 2.16
N LEU A 418 -9.91 -18.81 0.90
CA LEU A 418 -8.57 -18.30 0.61
C LEU A 418 -8.45 -16.82 0.97
N ILE A 419 -9.44 -15.99 0.61
CA ILE A 419 -9.49 -14.57 1.01
C ILE A 419 -9.46 -14.41 2.53
N SER A 420 -10.23 -15.22 3.25
CA SER A 420 -10.31 -15.15 4.72
C SER A 420 -9.01 -15.57 5.39
N LYS A 421 -8.33 -16.61 4.85
CA LYS A 421 -7.03 -17.07 5.35
C LYS A 421 -5.95 -16.00 5.23
N TRP A 422 -5.92 -15.28 4.11
CA TRP A 422 -4.91 -14.26 3.79
C TRP A 422 -5.40 -12.83 4.05
N MET A 423 -6.43 -12.66 4.88
CA MET A 423 -6.99 -11.36 5.22
C MET A 423 -6.02 -10.51 6.06
N LEU A 424 -5.18 -11.15 6.85
CA LEU A 424 -4.14 -10.53 7.67
C LEU A 424 -2.77 -10.87 7.08
N ASP A 425 -1.77 -10.03 7.36
CA ASP A 425 -0.37 -10.25 6.95
C ASP A 425 0.44 -11.06 7.97
N VAL A 426 -0.18 -11.51 9.06
CA VAL A 426 0.35 -12.55 9.95
C VAL A 426 -0.47 -13.83 9.74
N VAL A 427 0.15 -14.88 9.21
CA VAL A 427 -0.56 -16.07 8.70
C VAL A 427 0.10 -17.36 9.17
N ASN A 428 -0.72 -18.28 9.68
CA ASN A 428 -0.31 -19.66 9.94
C ASN A 428 -0.42 -20.47 8.65
N ILE A 429 0.70 -21.05 8.22
CA ILE A 429 0.80 -21.87 7.01
C ILE A 429 1.17 -23.30 7.38
N LYS A 430 0.61 -24.26 6.63
CA LYS A 430 0.92 -25.69 6.76
C LYS A 430 2.02 -26.10 5.78
N SER A 431 2.05 -25.47 4.61
CA SER A 431 3.05 -25.72 3.57
C SER A 431 3.23 -24.50 2.68
N ASP A 432 4.32 -24.49 1.92
CA ASP A 432 4.61 -23.45 0.94
C ASP A 432 3.58 -23.45 -0.22
N ASP A 433 2.88 -24.55 -0.47
CA ASP A 433 1.80 -24.62 -1.47
C ASP A 433 0.67 -23.61 -1.20
N GLU A 434 0.41 -23.29 0.07
CA GLU A 434 -0.59 -22.28 0.44
C GLU A 434 -0.15 -20.87 0.03
N ILE A 435 1.16 -20.58 0.10
CA ILE A 435 1.75 -19.34 -0.40
C ILE A 435 1.62 -19.31 -1.92
N ILE A 436 1.99 -20.41 -2.59
CA ILE A 436 1.95 -20.55 -4.05
C ILE A 436 0.52 -20.35 -4.56
N GLU A 437 -0.47 -20.99 -3.93
CA GLU A 437 -1.87 -20.80 -4.28
C GLU A 437 -2.29 -19.34 -4.14
N MET A 438 -1.92 -18.69 -3.02
CA MET A 438 -2.23 -17.28 -2.79
C MET A 438 -1.60 -16.38 -3.85
N ILE A 439 -0.29 -16.47 -4.11
CA ILE A 439 0.37 -15.55 -5.05
C ILE A 439 -0.15 -15.73 -6.48
N LEU A 440 -0.42 -16.97 -6.90
CA LEU A 440 -0.96 -17.26 -8.22
C LEU A 440 -2.39 -16.73 -8.37
N LYS A 441 -3.27 -16.97 -7.39
CA LYS A 441 -4.67 -16.54 -7.48
C LYS A 441 -4.87 -15.06 -7.20
N PHE A 442 -4.06 -14.44 -6.34
CA PHE A 442 -4.22 -13.03 -6.00
C PHE A 442 -3.43 -12.11 -6.93
N PHE A 443 -2.35 -12.56 -7.56
CA PHE A 443 -1.43 -11.68 -8.29
C PHE A 443 -1.08 -12.14 -9.72
N SER A 444 -1.90 -13.03 -10.31
CA SER A 444 -1.84 -13.37 -11.74
C SER A 444 -3.20 -13.82 -12.29
N PHE A 445 -3.39 -13.73 -13.60
CA PHE A 445 -4.56 -14.28 -14.31
C PHE A 445 -4.24 -15.64 -14.95
N ALA A 446 -5.28 -16.43 -15.24
CA ALA A 446 -5.16 -17.64 -16.04
C ALA A 446 -4.48 -17.33 -17.40
N GLY A 447 -3.58 -18.21 -17.82
CA GLY A 447 -2.74 -18.07 -19.02
C GLY A 447 -1.49 -17.20 -18.84
N ASP A 448 -1.32 -16.52 -17.71
CA ASP A 448 -0.11 -15.75 -17.44
C ASP A 448 1.11 -16.67 -17.22
N ASN A 449 2.28 -16.23 -17.66
CA ASN A 449 3.55 -16.91 -17.38
C ASN A 449 4.10 -16.46 -16.03
N VAL A 450 4.49 -17.44 -15.22
CA VAL A 450 5.02 -17.26 -13.87
C VAL A 450 6.36 -17.94 -13.75
N LEU A 451 7.35 -17.20 -13.24
CA LEU A 451 8.70 -17.66 -13.06
C LEU A 451 8.98 -17.95 -11.59
N PHE A 452 9.44 -19.15 -11.28
CA PHE A 452 9.87 -19.58 -9.95
C PHE A 452 11.40 -19.72 -9.93
N ILE A 453 12.04 -19.13 -8.94
CA ILE A 453 13.50 -19.17 -8.77
C ILE A 453 13.85 -19.85 -7.46
N ASN A 454 14.73 -20.83 -7.57
CA ASN A 454 15.13 -21.74 -6.50
C ASN A 454 13.94 -22.48 -5.87
N ASP A 455 12.86 -22.62 -6.64
CA ASP A 455 11.69 -23.38 -6.26
C ASP A 455 11.10 -24.05 -7.50
N LYS A 456 10.66 -25.30 -7.36
CA LYS A 456 10.18 -26.11 -8.48
C LYS A 456 8.82 -26.70 -8.17
N PRO A 457 7.74 -26.04 -8.59
CA PRO A 457 6.42 -26.63 -8.52
C PRO A 457 6.35 -27.89 -9.39
N GLN A 458 5.63 -28.91 -8.95
CA GLN A 458 5.61 -30.23 -9.61
C GLN A 458 5.03 -30.22 -11.04
N LYS A 459 4.33 -29.15 -11.44
CA LYS A 459 3.62 -29.06 -12.72
C LYS A 459 4.02 -27.80 -13.48
N ASN A 460 4.23 -27.95 -14.78
CA ASN A 460 4.47 -26.83 -15.72
C ASN A 460 3.22 -25.96 -15.94
N LYS A 461 2.06 -26.39 -15.43
CA LYS A 461 0.81 -25.62 -15.40
C LYS A 461 0.15 -25.76 -14.04
N LEU A 462 -0.12 -24.65 -13.36
CA LEU A 462 -0.77 -24.62 -12.04
C LEU A 462 -1.86 -23.56 -12.01
N TYR A 463 -3.08 -23.96 -11.61
CA TYR A 463 -4.27 -23.10 -11.64
C TYR A 463 -4.42 -22.38 -12.99
N ASP A 464 -4.16 -23.04 -14.12
CA ASP A 464 -4.16 -22.47 -15.46
C ASP A 464 -3.08 -21.41 -15.79
N ARG A 465 -2.05 -21.23 -14.95
CA ARG A 465 -0.88 -20.39 -15.23
C ARG A 465 0.26 -21.24 -15.79
N ASN A 466 1.05 -20.69 -16.70
CA ASN A 466 2.23 -21.38 -17.24
C ASN A 466 3.40 -21.17 -16.29
N ILE A 467 4.03 -22.25 -15.83
CA ILE A 467 5.06 -22.22 -14.81
C ILE A 467 6.41 -22.55 -15.44
N THR A 468 7.42 -21.70 -15.21
CA THR A 468 8.82 -22.01 -15.50
C THR A 468 9.66 -21.88 -14.22
N SER A 469 10.62 -22.79 -14.03
CA SER A 469 11.45 -22.83 -12.84
C SER A 469 12.92 -22.92 -13.20
N PHE A 470 13.76 -22.16 -12.49
CA PHE A 470 15.21 -22.17 -12.66
C PHE A 470 15.92 -21.99 -11.31
N ARG A 471 17.17 -22.40 -11.23
CA ARG A 471 18.10 -21.93 -10.20
C ARG A 471 18.60 -20.54 -10.56
N ILE A 472 19.01 -19.78 -9.54
CA ILE A 472 19.50 -18.42 -9.71
C ILE A 472 20.68 -18.33 -10.68
N LYS A 473 21.65 -19.26 -10.59
CA LYS A 473 22.86 -19.32 -11.42
C LYS A 473 22.59 -19.61 -12.89
N GLU A 474 21.38 -20.07 -13.25
CA GLU A 474 20.97 -20.25 -14.65
C GLU A 474 20.51 -18.92 -15.28
N ILE A 475 20.29 -17.88 -14.46
CA ILE A 475 19.70 -16.60 -14.90
C ILE A 475 20.69 -15.43 -14.78
N ILE A 476 21.56 -15.46 -13.78
CA ILE A 476 22.59 -14.44 -13.54
C ILE A 476 23.98 -15.04 -13.75
N ASP A 477 24.93 -14.24 -14.24
CA ASP A 477 26.31 -14.67 -14.53
C ASP A 477 27.30 -14.39 -13.39
N GLY A 478 26.88 -13.67 -12.35
CA GLY A 478 27.66 -13.41 -11.13
C GLY A 478 28.84 -12.45 -11.31
N LYS A 479 28.94 -11.72 -12.44
CA LYS A 479 30.12 -10.89 -12.75
C LYS A 479 30.12 -9.50 -12.12
N GLU A 480 28.95 -8.94 -11.83
CA GLU A 480 28.79 -7.62 -11.21
C GLU A 480 28.81 -7.74 -9.68
N ASP A 481 29.44 -6.77 -9.00
CA ASP A 481 29.35 -6.60 -7.55
C ASP A 481 28.31 -5.53 -7.18
N PHE A 482 27.13 -5.99 -6.81
CA PHE A 482 26.00 -5.18 -6.39
C PHE A 482 26.09 -4.71 -4.94
N THR A 483 27.03 -5.23 -4.14
CA THR A 483 27.18 -4.81 -2.74
C THR A 483 27.67 -3.36 -2.62
N THR A 484 28.42 -2.90 -3.63
CA THR A 484 28.87 -1.51 -3.82
C THR A 484 27.73 -0.48 -3.80
N PHE A 485 26.48 -0.89 -4.06
CA PHE A 485 25.30 -0.04 -3.94
C PHE A 485 25.21 0.63 -2.56
N PHE A 486 25.59 -0.07 -1.48
CA PHE A 486 25.49 0.44 -0.11
C PHE A 486 26.53 1.51 0.25
N ASP A 487 27.45 1.80 -0.67
CA ASP A 487 28.43 2.89 -0.61
C ASP A 487 28.09 4.03 -1.59
N SER A 488 26.93 3.94 -2.25
CA SER A 488 26.50 4.95 -3.22
C SER A 488 26.14 6.29 -2.60
N ASN A 489 26.13 7.32 -3.44
CA ASN A 489 25.79 8.70 -3.08
C ASN A 489 24.39 8.87 -2.47
N PHE A 490 23.47 7.92 -2.70
CA PHE A 490 22.14 7.92 -2.06
C PHE A 490 22.26 7.98 -0.53
N PHE A 491 23.18 7.21 0.06
CA PHE A 491 23.35 7.11 1.51
C PHE A 491 24.06 8.32 2.11
N LYS A 492 24.98 8.94 1.35
CA LYS A 492 25.69 10.16 1.75
C LYS A 492 24.76 11.34 2.04
N ARG A 493 23.53 11.30 1.51
CA ARG A 493 22.49 12.34 1.76
C ARG A 493 21.99 12.34 3.20
N PHE A 494 22.13 11.26 3.97
CA PHE A 494 21.59 11.18 5.35
C PHE A 494 22.50 10.49 6.37
N ILE A 495 23.48 9.70 5.95
CA ILE A 495 24.52 9.16 6.85
C ILE A 495 25.60 10.24 7.06
N VAL A 496 25.26 11.23 7.88
CA VAL A 496 26.12 12.37 8.21
C VAL A 496 26.12 12.56 9.72
N LYS A 497 27.30 12.66 10.33
CA LYS A 497 27.43 12.87 11.78
C LYS A 497 27.09 14.32 12.14
N ASN A 498 26.26 14.50 13.15
CA ASN A 498 25.91 15.80 13.69
C ASN A 498 26.93 16.21 14.76
N ASN A 499 27.90 17.04 14.37
CA ASN A 499 28.93 17.54 15.28
C ASN A 499 28.51 18.79 16.08
N LYS A 500 27.26 19.28 15.94
CA LYS A 500 26.80 20.44 16.70
C LYS A 500 26.69 20.08 18.18
N THR A 501 27.40 20.84 19.02
CA THR A 501 27.19 20.91 20.47
C THR A 501 26.18 22.01 20.78
N GLN A 502 25.08 21.66 21.43
CA GLN A 502 24.12 22.65 21.94
C GLN A 502 24.38 22.85 23.43
N LYS A 503 24.57 24.10 23.87
CA LYS A 503 24.59 24.43 25.29
C LYS A 503 23.15 24.34 25.81
N ILE A 504 22.80 23.21 26.41
CA ILE A 504 21.48 22.98 27.01
C ILE A 504 21.65 22.70 28.50
N GLN A 505 20.79 23.30 29.31
CA GLN A 505 20.58 22.85 30.68
C GLN A 505 19.38 21.88 30.69
N PRO A 506 19.61 20.57 30.91
CA PRO A 506 18.53 19.59 30.87
C PRO A 506 17.61 19.80 32.06
N LYS A 507 16.31 19.96 31.79
CA LYS A 507 15.31 20.14 32.83
C LYS A 507 14.74 18.78 33.23
N ASN A 508 15.21 18.23 34.36
CA ASN A 508 14.58 17.06 34.97
C ASN A 508 13.23 17.47 35.58
N LEU A 509 12.17 16.77 35.22
CA LEU A 509 10.80 17.06 35.65
C LEU A 509 10.30 16.16 36.79
N THR A 510 11.10 15.17 37.22
CA THR A 510 10.71 14.24 38.28
C THR A 510 11.59 14.36 39.52
N ASP A 511 10.95 14.39 40.68
CA ASP A 511 11.57 14.18 42.01
C ASP A 511 11.51 12.69 42.40
N ASN A 512 12.03 11.81 41.54
CA ASN A 512 12.08 10.37 41.81
C ASN A 512 13.48 9.81 41.51
N GLU A 513 14.03 9.04 42.45
CA GLU A 513 15.38 8.48 42.30
C GLU A 513 15.50 7.40 41.22
N LYS A 514 14.40 6.68 40.95
CA LYS A 514 14.38 5.56 39.98
C LYS A 514 13.92 5.99 38.58
N ILE A 515 13.16 7.08 38.46
CA ILE A 515 12.67 7.58 37.17
C ILE A 515 13.08 9.04 37.00
N LYS A 516 13.84 9.30 35.93
CA LYS A 516 14.12 10.66 35.45
C LYS A 516 13.35 10.94 34.16
N LEU A 517 12.73 12.11 34.05
CA LEU A 517 12.08 12.60 32.83
C LEU A 517 12.69 13.94 32.44
N PHE A 518 13.32 14.02 31.27
CA PHE A 518 13.90 15.24 30.74
C PHE A 518 13.04 15.83 29.62
N GLU A 519 12.73 17.13 29.72
CA GLU A 519 12.07 17.91 28.66
C GLU A 519 13.12 18.43 27.67
N GLY A 520 13.09 17.98 26.42
CA GLY A 520 13.96 18.50 25.37
C GLY A 520 14.19 17.58 24.17
N ASP A 521 15.09 18.01 23.29
CA ASP A 521 15.48 17.27 22.10
C ASP A 521 16.35 16.04 22.46
N SER A 522 15.98 14.87 21.94
CA SER A 522 16.61 13.60 22.29
C SER A 522 18.11 13.60 22.01
N LEU A 523 18.54 13.99 20.81
CA LEU A 523 19.96 13.99 20.45
C LEU A 523 20.75 14.92 21.38
N ALA A 524 20.20 16.09 21.67
CA ALA A 524 20.89 17.09 22.45
C ALA A 524 21.02 16.70 23.93
N ILE A 525 20.02 16.02 24.50
CA ILE A 525 20.07 15.48 25.87
C ILE A 525 20.98 14.26 25.95
N LEU A 526 20.93 13.33 24.98
CA LEU A 526 21.77 12.13 24.98
C LEU A 526 23.27 12.47 25.00
N LYS A 527 23.68 13.53 24.30
CA LYS A 527 25.06 14.06 24.30
C LYS A 527 25.58 14.56 25.66
N LEU A 528 24.70 14.70 26.66
CA LEU A 528 25.08 15.12 28.00
C LEU A 528 25.48 13.94 28.89
N PHE A 529 25.17 12.71 28.48
CA PHE A 529 25.55 11.51 29.22
C PHE A 529 26.96 11.08 28.84
N GLU A 530 27.66 10.50 29.81
CA GLU A 530 28.96 9.88 29.58
C GLU A 530 28.82 8.64 28.70
N GLU A 531 29.90 8.30 27.99
CA GLU A 531 29.97 7.04 27.23
C GLU A 531 29.80 5.83 28.15
N ASN A 532 29.22 4.75 27.63
CA ASN A 532 29.03 3.49 28.37
C ASN A 532 28.31 3.66 29.74
N PHE A 533 27.34 4.57 29.82
CA PHE A 533 26.56 4.83 31.02
C PHE A 533 25.35 3.88 31.16
N PHE A 534 24.60 3.66 30.08
CA PHE A 534 23.33 2.93 30.11
C PHE A 534 23.47 1.43 29.83
N ASP A 535 22.56 0.64 30.39
CA ASP A 535 22.56 -0.83 30.31
C ASP A 535 21.58 -1.40 29.27
N GLY A 536 20.71 -0.55 28.73
CA GLY A 536 19.75 -0.94 27.71
C GLY A 536 18.85 0.22 27.29
N ALA A 537 18.19 0.05 26.15
CA ALA A 537 17.27 1.04 25.63
C ALA A 537 16.03 0.37 25.03
N VAL A 538 14.88 1.02 25.19
CA VAL A 538 13.65 0.61 24.51
C VAL A 538 12.86 1.83 24.09
N THR A 539 12.41 1.85 22.84
CA THR A 539 11.71 3.00 22.30
C THR A 539 10.81 2.66 21.13
N SER A 540 9.97 3.63 20.77
CA SER A 540 9.27 3.70 19.49
C SER A 540 9.43 5.13 18.99
N PRO A 541 10.27 5.41 17.98
CA PRO A 541 10.46 6.76 17.49
C PRO A 541 9.15 7.32 16.91
N PRO A 542 9.06 8.64 16.73
CA PRO A 542 8.05 9.20 15.83
C PRO A 542 8.23 8.65 14.41
N TYR A 543 7.20 8.01 13.84
CA TYR A 543 7.29 7.50 12.48
C TYR A 543 7.14 8.63 11.47
N TYR A 544 7.98 8.63 10.44
CA TYR A 544 8.09 9.70 9.44
C TYR A 544 6.73 10.25 8.97
N ASN A 545 6.46 11.52 9.30
CA ASN A 545 5.29 12.31 8.92
C ASN A 545 3.91 11.66 9.17
N THR A 546 3.83 10.67 10.06
CA THR A 546 2.55 9.99 10.38
C THR A 546 1.65 10.77 11.34
N LYS A 547 2.22 11.76 12.04
CA LYS A 547 1.56 12.56 13.07
C LYS A 547 1.93 14.02 12.94
N GLU A 548 0.99 14.90 13.26
CA GLU A 548 1.16 16.35 13.12
C GLU A 548 2.33 16.91 13.94
N TYR A 549 2.62 16.32 15.10
CA TYR A 549 3.74 16.74 15.97
C TYR A 549 5.13 16.34 15.43
N SER A 550 5.20 15.60 14.32
CA SER A 550 6.46 15.07 13.80
C SER A 550 6.53 15.19 12.29
N GLN A 551 7.13 16.28 11.81
CA GLN A 551 7.17 16.65 10.41
C GLN A 551 8.60 16.94 9.95
N TRP A 552 9.00 16.31 8.85
CA TRP A 552 10.24 16.56 8.13
C TRP A 552 9.91 16.87 6.67
N ASN A 553 10.72 17.74 6.05
CA ASN A 553 10.51 18.12 4.65
C ASN A 553 10.64 16.92 3.69
N ASN A 554 11.58 16.02 3.96
CA ASN A 554 11.79 14.80 3.20
C ASN A 554 12.43 13.69 4.05
N ILE A 555 12.41 12.47 3.51
CA ILE A 555 12.91 11.28 4.19
C ILE A 555 14.39 11.38 4.59
N TYR A 556 15.21 12.14 3.85
CA TYR A 556 16.64 12.29 4.18
C TYR A 556 16.84 13.01 5.52
N CYS A 557 16.07 14.07 5.79
CA CYS A 557 16.12 14.79 7.06
C CYS A 557 15.73 13.89 8.24
N TYR A 558 14.70 13.06 8.07
CA TYR A 558 14.28 12.09 9.08
C TYR A 558 15.35 11.04 9.35
N LEU A 559 15.90 10.42 8.30
CA LEU A 559 16.92 9.40 8.43
C LEU A 559 18.20 9.96 9.05
N TYR A 560 18.54 11.24 8.79
CA TYR A 560 19.66 11.93 9.43
C TYR A 560 19.45 12.09 10.95
N ASP A 561 18.28 12.53 11.40
CA ASP A 561 18.00 12.66 12.84
C ASP A 561 18.02 11.30 13.52
N MET A 562 17.35 10.30 12.92
CA MET A 562 17.34 8.94 13.48
C MET A 562 18.75 8.37 13.54
N TYR A 563 19.56 8.51 12.48
CA TYR A 563 20.95 8.05 12.47
C TYR A 563 21.76 8.65 13.61
N ASN A 564 21.66 9.95 13.85
CA ASN A 564 22.44 10.62 14.88
C ASN A 564 21.98 10.26 16.30
N ILE A 565 20.68 10.08 16.52
CA ILE A 565 20.15 9.61 17.80
C ILE A 565 20.59 8.18 18.07
N ILE A 566 20.56 7.32 17.05
CA ILE A 566 21.04 5.93 17.13
C ILE A 566 22.56 5.90 17.39
N LEU A 567 23.33 6.73 16.70
CA LEU A 567 24.78 6.83 16.89
C LEU A 567 25.13 7.30 18.31
N GLU A 568 24.44 8.31 18.82
CA GLU A 568 24.66 8.75 20.21
C GLU A 568 24.25 7.66 21.22
N SER A 569 23.14 6.98 20.95
CA SER A 569 22.70 5.82 21.74
C SER A 569 23.76 4.72 21.77
N TYR A 570 24.47 4.48 20.65
CA TYR A 570 25.59 3.54 20.61
C TYR A 570 26.72 3.94 21.56
N ASN A 571 27.10 5.22 21.60
CA ASN A 571 28.20 5.70 22.44
C ASN A 571 27.89 5.55 23.93
N ILE A 572 26.69 5.95 24.35
CA ILE A 572 26.28 5.98 25.76
C ILE A 572 25.84 4.61 26.31
N LEU A 573 25.50 3.64 25.45
CA LEU A 573 25.22 2.27 25.89
C LEU A 573 26.51 1.54 26.22
N LYS A 574 26.53 0.74 27.29
CA LYS A 574 27.64 -0.16 27.59
C LYS A 574 27.76 -1.24 26.51
N GLU A 575 28.98 -1.72 26.28
CA GLU A 575 29.19 -2.96 25.55
C GLU A 575 28.31 -4.08 26.11
N GLY A 576 27.69 -4.87 25.23
CA GLY A 576 26.81 -5.96 25.64
C GLY A 576 25.35 -5.56 25.81
N SER A 577 25.03 -4.26 25.77
CA SER A 577 23.67 -3.75 25.98
C SER A 577 22.77 -3.99 24.78
N LEU A 578 21.46 -4.08 25.07
CA LEU A 578 20.42 -4.25 24.08
C LEU A 578 19.65 -2.95 23.83
N PHE A 579 19.22 -2.77 22.58
CA PHE A 579 18.29 -1.72 22.19
C PHE A 579 17.10 -2.35 21.45
N VAL A 580 15.94 -2.37 22.11
CA VAL A 580 14.66 -2.76 21.51
C VAL A 580 14.01 -1.56 20.80
N TYR A 581 13.78 -1.66 19.50
CA TYR A 581 13.30 -0.55 18.69
C TYR A 581 12.02 -0.91 17.94
N ASN A 582 10.89 -0.32 18.36
CA ASN A 582 9.59 -0.56 17.74
C ASN A 582 9.32 0.36 16.54
N ILE A 583 9.12 -0.19 15.35
CA ILE A 583 8.90 0.58 14.12
C ILE A 583 7.93 -0.15 13.19
N PHE A 584 7.25 0.59 12.30
CA PHE A 584 6.41 -0.01 11.28
C PHE A 584 6.44 0.75 9.96
N ASP A 585 6.25 0.01 8.86
CA ASP A 585 6.22 0.56 7.51
C ASP A 585 4.89 1.29 7.24
N THR A 586 4.95 2.61 7.17
CA THR A 586 3.77 3.48 7.08
C THR A 586 3.44 3.85 5.63
N TYR A 587 2.17 4.17 5.36
CA TYR A 587 1.77 4.69 4.06
C TYR A 587 1.96 6.22 4.03
N GLY A 588 2.72 6.73 3.07
CA GLY A 588 3.04 8.16 2.97
C GLY A 588 3.92 8.46 1.77
N ASN A 589 4.40 9.69 1.67
CA ASN A 589 5.30 10.13 0.61
C ASN A 589 6.67 10.48 1.19
N GLU A 590 7.73 9.83 0.68
CA GLU A 590 9.13 10.11 1.07
C GLU A 590 9.59 11.53 0.75
N ASN A 591 8.87 12.25 -0.11
CA ASN A 591 9.19 13.61 -0.57
C ASN A 591 10.62 13.74 -1.11
N ASN A 592 11.19 12.67 -1.64
CA ASN A 592 12.53 12.59 -2.24
C ASN A 592 12.51 12.48 -3.77
N ILE A 593 11.31 12.39 -4.38
CA ILE A 593 11.11 12.42 -5.83
C ILE A 593 10.00 13.42 -6.16
N VAL A 594 8.80 13.18 -5.64
CA VAL A 594 7.61 14.02 -5.85
C VAL A 594 7.08 14.52 -4.52
N LEU A 595 6.45 15.69 -4.51
CA LEU A 595 5.90 16.33 -3.30
C LEU A 595 4.36 16.27 -3.22
N SER A 596 3.73 15.49 -4.08
CA SER A 596 2.25 15.40 -4.21
C SER A 596 1.74 14.02 -3.82
N ASP A 597 0.43 13.83 -3.75
CA ASP A 597 -0.19 12.54 -3.42
C ASP A 597 0.16 11.40 -4.38
N MET A 598 0.64 11.72 -5.59
CA MET A 598 1.13 10.74 -6.55
C MET A 598 2.31 9.91 -6.00
N GLY A 599 3.05 10.45 -5.02
CA GLY A 599 4.20 9.80 -4.38
C GLY A 599 3.87 8.90 -3.21
N GLN A 600 2.60 8.80 -2.82
CA GLN A 600 2.22 7.97 -1.68
C GLN A 600 2.46 6.48 -1.97
N LYS A 601 3.18 5.82 -1.07
CA LYS A 601 3.49 4.39 -1.08
C LYS A 601 3.72 3.90 0.35
N ARG A 602 4.01 2.60 0.52
CA ARG A 602 4.55 2.11 1.78
C ARG A 602 6.01 2.52 1.89
N ILE A 603 6.38 3.19 2.98
CA ILE A 603 7.74 3.63 3.25
C ILE A 603 8.43 2.51 4.06
N ILE A 604 9.58 2.05 3.58
CA ILE A 604 10.37 0.93 4.13
C ILE A 604 11.15 1.33 5.41
N LEU A 605 10.46 1.92 6.39
CA LEU A 605 11.05 2.39 7.63
C LEU A 605 11.75 1.27 8.41
N GLY A 606 11.21 0.05 8.39
CA GLY A 606 11.85 -1.12 9.02
C GLY A 606 13.22 -1.41 8.40
N ALA A 607 13.30 -1.43 7.07
CA ALA A 607 14.54 -1.68 6.33
C ALA A 607 15.57 -0.57 6.58
N TYR A 608 15.16 0.70 6.53
CA TYR A 608 16.05 1.82 6.85
C TYR A 608 16.57 1.76 8.28
N THR A 609 15.72 1.43 9.25
CA THR A 609 16.11 1.34 10.67
C THR A 609 17.25 0.35 10.87
N ILE A 610 17.12 -0.88 10.34
CA ILE A 610 18.20 -1.88 10.41
C ILE A 610 19.51 -1.34 9.83
N TYR A 611 19.44 -0.70 8.66
CA TYR A 611 20.62 -0.12 8.01
C TYR A 611 21.27 0.97 8.88
N LEU A 612 20.48 1.89 9.46
CA LEU A 612 21.00 2.96 10.32
C LEU A 612 21.69 2.41 11.58
N PHE A 613 21.08 1.42 12.24
CA PHE A 613 21.66 0.76 13.41
C PHE A 613 22.98 0.05 13.08
N GLN A 614 23.04 -0.66 11.96
CA GLN A 614 24.29 -1.28 11.48
C GLN A 614 25.38 -0.24 11.19
N LYS A 615 25.03 0.89 10.55
CA LYS A 615 25.98 1.98 10.30
C LYS A 615 26.48 2.66 11.57
N ALA A 616 25.67 2.68 12.64
CA ALA A 616 26.11 3.15 13.95
C ALA A 616 26.99 2.14 14.72
N GLY A 617 27.05 0.88 14.28
CA GLY A 617 27.89 -0.16 14.89
C GLY A 617 27.12 -1.25 15.66
N PHE A 618 25.79 -1.19 15.71
CA PHE A 618 24.98 -2.26 16.31
C PHE A 618 24.91 -3.50 15.42
N GLN A 619 24.72 -4.66 16.05
CA GLN A 619 24.33 -5.89 15.39
C GLN A 619 22.84 -6.17 15.63
N LEU A 620 22.13 -6.68 14.62
CA LEU A 620 20.75 -7.13 14.75
C LEU A 620 20.73 -8.58 15.24
N LEU A 621 20.08 -8.85 16.36
CA LEU A 621 19.95 -10.21 16.90
C LEU A 621 18.70 -10.94 16.38
N ASP A 622 17.53 -10.28 16.45
CA ASP A 622 16.27 -10.78 15.89
C ASP A 622 15.24 -9.63 15.83
N ASN A 623 14.03 -9.93 15.39
CA ASN A 623 12.86 -9.06 15.40
C ASN A 623 11.70 -9.77 16.10
N ILE A 624 11.16 -9.18 17.15
CA ILE A 624 9.92 -9.65 17.77
C ILE A 624 8.74 -8.99 17.06
N ILE A 625 7.94 -9.82 16.41
CA ILE A 625 6.72 -9.42 15.73
C ILE A 625 5.65 -9.17 16.77
N TRP A 626 5.21 -7.91 16.87
CA TRP A 626 4.00 -7.58 17.60
C TRP A 626 2.79 -7.84 16.70
N ASP A 627 2.11 -8.98 16.88
CA ASP A 627 0.83 -9.28 16.23
C ASP A 627 -0.31 -8.56 16.97
N LYS A 628 -0.86 -7.53 16.34
CA LYS A 628 -2.02 -6.77 16.82
C LYS A 628 -3.34 -7.50 16.57
N GLY A 629 -3.34 -8.57 15.77
CA GLY A 629 -4.54 -9.23 15.27
C GLY A 629 -5.36 -8.30 14.38
N TYR A 630 -6.68 -8.51 14.35
CA TYR A 630 -7.56 -7.68 13.54
C TYR A 630 -7.57 -6.23 14.05
N VAL A 631 -7.31 -5.28 13.14
CA VAL A 631 -7.43 -3.83 13.39
C VAL A 631 -8.49 -3.22 12.47
N HIS A 632 -9.16 -2.16 12.90
CA HIS A 632 -10.14 -1.50 12.04
C HIS A 632 -9.45 -0.84 10.83
N GLY A 633 -9.77 -1.31 9.62
CA GLY A 633 -9.25 -0.75 8.38
C GLY A 633 -9.94 -1.33 7.13
N THR A 634 -9.88 -0.60 6.02
CA THR A 634 -10.57 -0.97 4.77
C THR A 634 -9.65 -1.61 3.73
N ARG A 635 -8.35 -1.78 4.02
CA ARG A 635 -7.36 -2.25 3.04
C ARG A 635 -7.67 -3.63 2.45
N HIS A 636 -8.20 -4.53 3.26
CA HIS A 636 -8.61 -5.87 2.84
C HIS A 636 -10.00 -5.88 2.18
N THR A 637 -10.73 -4.75 2.18
CA THR A 637 -12.05 -4.67 1.56
C THR A 637 -11.90 -4.53 0.05
N ASN A 638 -12.60 -5.39 -0.69
CA ASN A 638 -12.54 -5.47 -2.14
C ASN A 638 -13.87 -5.07 -2.81
N GLY A 639 -14.82 -4.53 -2.04
CA GLY A 639 -16.17 -4.17 -2.53
C GLY A 639 -16.99 -5.36 -3.08
N GLY A 640 -16.58 -6.60 -2.77
CA GLY A 640 -17.12 -7.84 -3.34
C GLY A 640 -16.36 -8.35 -4.58
N ASN A 641 -15.29 -7.69 -5.00
CA ASN A 641 -14.49 -8.12 -6.14
C ASN A 641 -13.55 -9.27 -5.75
N LYS A 642 -13.80 -10.48 -6.26
CA LYS A 642 -13.05 -11.70 -5.96
C LYS A 642 -12.09 -12.10 -7.08
N LEU A 643 -11.50 -11.12 -7.75
CA LEU A 643 -10.55 -11.33 -8.85
C LEU A 643 -9.12 -10.99 -8.42
N PRO A 644 -8.10 -11.44 -9.17
CA PRO A 644 -6.70 -11.07 -8.94
C PRO A 644 -6.52 -9.54 -8.87
N TYR A 645 -5.49 -9.11 -8.16
CA TYR A 645 -5.07 -7.72 -7.92
C TYR A 645 -6.07 -6.87 -7.13
N ASN A 646 -7.09 -7.49 -6.54
CA ASN A 646 -8.07 -6.84 -5.68
C ASN A 646 -8.05 -7.38 -4.24
N GLN A 647 -7.10 -8.27 -3.92
CA GLN A 647 -6.94 -8.86 -2.58
C GLN A 647 -5.60 -8.41 -2.00
N PHE A 648 -5.66 -7.72 -0.86
CA PHE A 648 -4.48 -7.30 -0.10
C PHE A 648 -4.75 -7.50 1.39
N PRO A 649 -3.74 -7.89 2.19
CA PRO A 649 -3.94 -8.09 3.61
C PRO A 649 -4.13 -6.75 4.32
N LEU A 650 -4.84 -6.81 5.45
CA LEU A 650 -4.80 -5.78 6.46
C LEU A 650 -3.47 -5.86 7.21
N ASN A 651 -2.90 -4.69 7.52
CA ASN A 651 -1.68 -4.60 8.32
C ASN A 651 -1.97 -4.90 9.78
N SER A 652 -1.55 -6.06 10.26
CA SER A 652 -1.82 -6.53 11.62
C SER A 652 -0.59 -6.63 12.51
N TRP A 653 0.61 -6.21 12.10
CA TRP A 653 1.80 -6.31 12.97
C TRP A 653 2.69 -5.07 13.00
N GLU A 654 3.70 -5.06 13.87
CA GLU A 654 4.82 -4.09 13.95
C GLU A 654 6.15 -4.78 14.30
N HIS A 655 7.27 -4.18 13.91
CA HIS A 655 8.61 -4.68 14.24
C HIS A 655 9.01 -4.26 15.65
N ASN A 656 9.65 -5.14 16.40
CA ASN A 656 10.44 -4.82 17.59
C ASN A 656 11.83 -5.40 17.38
N PHE A 657 12.70 -4.64 16.71
CA PHE A 657 14.06 -5.08 16.44
C PHE A 657 14.87 -5.13 17.74
N ILE A 658 15.64 -6.19 17.93
CA ILE A 658 16.57 -6.35 19.04
C ILE A 658 17.98 -6.08 18.52
N PHE A 659 18.47 -4.87 18.77
CA PHE A 659 19.84 -4.50 18.44
C PHE A 659 20.75 -4.74 19.64
N TYR A 660 22.01 -5.05 19.36
CA TYR A 660 23.04 -5.39 20.33
C TYR A 660 24.29 -4.55 20.07
N LYS A 661 24.82 -3.89 21.09
CA LYS A 661 26.15 -3.28 21.04
C LYS A 661 27.18 -4.40 21.26
N PRO A 662 28.00 -4.75 20.26
CA PRO A 662 28.92 -5.88 20.36
C PRO A 662 29.83 -5.81 21.59
N SER A 663 30.11 -6.97 22.20
CA SER A 663 31.06 -7.14 23.29
C SER A 663 31.79 -8.47 23.15
N LYS A 664 32.90 -8.65 23.88
CA LYS A 664 33.64 -9.92 23.93
C LYS A 664 32.90 -11.04 24.67
N VAL A 665 31.87 -10.70 25.47
CA VAL A 665 31.11 -11.66 26.27
C VAL A 665 29.85 -12.06 25.51
N ASN A 666 29.53 -13.36 25.50
CA ASN A 666 28.28 -13.82 24.89
C ASN A 666 27.09 -13.34 25.73
N PHE A 667 26.06 -12.84 25.05
CA PHE A 667 24.76 -12.58 25.67
C PHE A 667 24.15 -13.90 26.15
N ASN A 668 24.01 -14.09 27.47
CA ASN A 668 23.48 -15.31 28.07
C ASN A 668 22.32 -14.95 28.99
N THR A 669 21.13 -15.48 28.71
CA THR A 669 19.96 -15.40 29.59
C THR A 669 19.36 -16.80 29.70
N ASP A 670 18.60 -17.09 30.73
CA ASP A 670 17.88 -18.38 30.83
C ASP A 670 16.41 -18.29 30.35
N LYS A 671 15.91 -17.08 30.07
CA LYS A 671 14.50 -16.81 29.75
C LYS A 671 14.18 -16.93 28.26
N LYS A 672 13.29 -17.85 27.90
CA LYS A 672 12.82 -18.08 26.51
C LYS A 672 11.75 -17.07 26.09
N ILE A 673 11.91 -16.48 24.90
CA ILE A 673 10.99 -15.53 24.28
C ILE A 673 10.56 -16.06 22.90
N ILE A 674 9.27 -16.06 22.59
CA ILE A 674 8.79 -16.39 21.24
C ILE A 674 8.80 -15.11 20.40
N ASN A 675 9.32 -15.19 19.17
CA ASN A 675 9.52 -14.01 18.32
C ASN A 675 8.25 -13.49 17.62
N VAL A 676 7.09 -14.10 17.87
CA VAL A 676 5.78 -13.54 17.52
C VAL A 676 4.96 -13.46 18.79
N LYS A 677 4.66 -12.23 19.23
CA LYS A 677 3.86 -11.96 20.43
C LYS A 677 2.56 -11.27 20.03
N ARG A 678 1.43 -11.89 20.38
CA ARG A 678 0.10 -11.32 20.15
C ARG A 678 -0.38 -10.55 21.38
N PHE A 679 -0.61 -9.25 21.22
CA PHE A 679 -1.23 -8.42 22.26
C PHE A 679 -1.92 -7.20 21.63
N SER A 680 -3.00 -6.73 22.24
CA SER A 680 -3.78 -5.62 21.69
C SER A 680 -3.06 -4.27 21.81
N PRO A 681 -3.23 -3.35 20.85
CA PRO A 681 -2.80 -1.97 21.00
C PRO A 681 -3.59 -1.25 22.09
N VAL A 682 -3.03 -0.13 22.56
CA VAL A 682 -3.68 0.75 23.53
C VAL A 682 -5.03 1.22 22.97
N ARG A 683 -6.13 0.97 23.70
CA ARG A 683 -7.50 1.23 23.24
C ARG A 683 -7.71 2.71 22.93
N LYS A 684 -8.16 3.01 21.71
CA LYS A 684 -8.64 4.35 21.32
C LYS A 684 -10.12 4.49 21.68
N PHE A 685 -10.51 5.55 22.38
CA PHE A 685 -11.92 5.82 22.64
C PHE A 685 -12.55 6.54 21.44
N PHE A 686 -13.67 6.01 20.93
CA PHE A 686 -14.32 6.44 19.70
C PHE A 686 -14.74 7.91 19.63
N LYS A 687 -14.80 8.64 20.77
CA LYS A 687 -15.39 9.99 20.78
C LYS A 687 -14.44 11.16 20.46
N LYS A 688 -13.12 11.00 20.43
CA LYS A 688 -12.17 12.11 20.09
C LYS A 688 -10.83 11.67 19.48
N GLY A 689 -10.63 10.40 19.12
CA GLY A 689 -9.33 9.91 18.63
C GLY A 689 -8.22 9.85 19.69
N VAL A 690 -8.49 10.30 20.92
CA VAL A 690 -7.63 10.21 22.09
C VAL A 690 -7.70 8.79 22.66
N ASN A 691 -6.56 8.15 22.92
CA ASN A 691 -6.53 6.83 23.56
C ASN A 691 -6.63 6.91 25.08
N SER A 692 -6.74 5.74 25.72
CA SER A 692 -6.82 5.59 27.17
C SER A 692 -5.68 6.23 27.95
N TYR A 693 -4.53 6.49 27.30
CA TYR A 693 -3.40 7.15 27.92
C TYR A 693 -3.31 8.65 27.58
N GLY A 694 -4.19 9.23 26.76
CA GLY A 694 -4.13 10.65 26.42
C GLY A 694 -3.04 11.04 25.41
N HIS A 695 -2.21 10.09 24.98
CA HIS A 695 -1.21 10.28 23.91
C HIS A 695 -1.87 9.99 22.55
N SER A 696 -1.27 10.32 21.41
CA SER A 696 -1.87 10.02 20.10
C SER A 696 -1.41 8.69 19.49
N ALA A 697 -0.30 8.12 19.99
CA ALA A 697 0.28 6.84 19.59
C ALA A 697 1.20 6.18 20.65
N PRO A 698 0.73 5.87 21.88
CA PRO A 698 1.52 5.17 22.88
C PRO A 698 1.58 3.68 22.52
N TYR A 699 2.75 3.07 22.71
CA TYR A 699 2.87 1.62 22.71
C TYR A 699 2.48 1.02 24.07
N PRO A 700 2.10 -0.27 24.11
CA PRO A 700 1.71 -0.95 25.35
C PRO A 700 2.93 -1.41 26.17
N GLU A 701 2.76 -1.65 27.47
CA GLU A 701 3.85 -2.02 28.40
C GLU A 701 4.58 -3.32 27.99
N GLN A 702 3.92 -4.19 27.23
CA GLN A 702 4.48 -5.42 26.67
C GLN A 702 5.71 -5.18 25.77
N ILE A 703 5.87 -3.99 25.18
CA ILE A 703 7.06 -3.67 24.36
C ILE A 703 8.29 -3.48 25.25
N PRO A 704 8.30 -2.58 26.26
CA PRO A 704 9.38 -2.50 27.25
C PRO A 704 9.69 -3.83 27.93
N GLU A 705 8.67 -4.64 28.21
CA GLU A 705 8.84 -5.95 28.83
C GLU A 705 9.69 -6.91 27.99
N ILE A 706 9.76 -6.75 26.66
CA ILE A 706 10.70 -7.50 25.81
C ILE A 706 12.15 -7.29 26.27
N LEU A 707 12.53 -6.04 26.56
CA LEU A 707 13.87 -5.73 27.04
C LEU A 707 14.06 -6.24 28.47
N PHE A 708 13.06 -6.08 29.33
CA PHE A 708 13.17 -6.45 30.74
C PHE A 708 13.18 -7.97 30.97
N GLU A 709 12.59 -8.76 30.08
CA GLU A 709 12.75 -10.22 30.06
C GLU A 709 14.19 -10.64 29.77
N LEU A 710 14.94 -9.78 29.07
CA LEU A 710 16.34 -10.00 28.65
C LEU A 710 17.37 -9.38 29.62
N ILE A 711 16.93 -8.55 30.57
CA ILE A 711 17.77 -7.91 31.60
C ILE A 711 17.41 -8.50 32.97
N ASP A 712 18.36 -9.20 33.61
CA ASP A 712 18.10 -9.92 34.86
C ASP A 712 18.51 -9.17 36.15
N ASP A 713 19.12 -7.99 36.02
CA ASP A 713 19.62 -7.20 37.16
C ASP A 713 18.79 -5.91 37.36
N LYS A 714 18.26 -5.75 38.58
CA LYS A 714 17.43 -4.60 39.00
C LYS A 714 18.21 -3.30 39.16
N ASN A 715 19.54 -3.35 39.21
CA ASN A 715 20.39 -2.17 39.32
C ASN A 715 20.67 -1.49 37.96
N LYS A 716 20.29 -2.13 36.85
CA LYS A 716 20.50 -1.61 35.51
C LYS A 716 19.70 -0.34 35.24
N VAL A 717 20.30 0.57 34.48
CA VAL A 717 19.69 1.83 34.07
C VAL A 717 19.33 1.74 32.59
N ILE A 718 18.03 1.82 32.30
CA ILE A 718 17.52 1.83 30.93
C ILE A 718 17.18 3.25 30.49
N PHE A 719 17.16 3.50 29.18
CA PHE A 719 16.64 4.78 28.67
C PHE A 719 15.65 4.65 27.52
N ASP A 720 14.82 5.68 27.37
CA ASP A 720 13.90 5.88 26.25
C ASP A 720 14.08 7.29 25.69
N PRO A 721 14.65 7.44 24.47
CA PRO A 721 14.85 8.74 23.84
C PRO A 721 13.56 9.38 23.32
N PHE A 722 12.44 8.65 23.24
CA PHE A 722 11.15 9.14 22.73
C PHE A 722 10.01 8.68 23.65
N SER A 723 10.07 9.15 24.89
CA SER A 723 9.24 8.58 25.97
C SER A 723 7.74 8.83 25.81
N GLY A 724 7.30 9.89 25.13
CA GLY A 724 5.89 10.19 24.91
C GLY A 724 5.12 10.27 26.22
N SER A 725 4.29 9.25 26.46
CA SER A 725 3.52 9.09 27.70
C SER A 725 4.24 8.33 28.83
N MET A 726 5.55 8.10 28.70
CA MET A 726 6.44 7.42 29.66
C MET A 726 6.00 5.99 30.01
N THR A 727 5.55 5.23 29.00
CA THR A 727 5.22 3.81 29.18
C THR A 727 6.45 3.01 29.61
N THR A 728 7.62 3.25 29.00
CA THR A 728 8.89 2.62 29.41
C THR A 728 9.22 2.87 30.88
N GLY A 729 9.24 4.13 31.31
CA GLY A 729 9.57 4.46 32.71
C GLY A 729 8.60 3.84 33.71
N ILE A 730 7.29 3.85 33.42
CA ILE A 730 6.27 3.22 34.28
C ILE A 730 6.44 1.69 34.33
N ALA A 731 6.76 1.04 33.22
CA ALA A 731 7.04 -0.40 33.22
C ALA A 731 8.34 -0.72 33.98
N ALA A 732 9.38 0.11 33.83
CA ALA A 732 10.66 -0.07 34.51
C ALA A 732 10.50 -0.03 36.04
N ILE A 733 9.77 0.94 36.59
CA ILE A 733 9.57 1.04 38.05
C ILE A 733 8.76 -0.13 38.61
N LYS A 734 7.81 -0.70 37.85
CA LYS A 734 7.08 -1.93 38.24
C LYS A 734 8.02 -3.12 38.40
N ARG A 735 9.07 -3.20 37.59
CA ARG A 735 10.13 -4.22 37.66
C ARG A 735 11.23 -3.88 38.66
N GLY A 736 11.20 -2.70 39.26
CA GLY A 736 12.22 -2.21 40.18
C GLY A 736 13.48 -1.68 39.50
N LEU A 737 13.44 -1.44 38.18
CA LEU A 737 14.54 -0.90 37.38
C LEU A 737 14.61 0.64 37.46
N LYS A 738 15.78 1.19 37.13
CA LYS A 738 15.97 2.64 36.96
C LYS A 738 15.78 3.02 35.49
N SER A 739 15.15 4.16 35.22
CA SER A 739 14.93 4.65 33.85
C SER A 739 15.20 6.13 33.66
N VAL A 740 15.73 6.48 32.50
CA VAL A 740 15.85 7.85 31.99
C VAL A 740 14.98 8.01 30.75
N ASN A 741 14.08 8.98 30.77
CA ASN A 741 13.06 9.17 29.74
C ASN A 741 13.21 10.57 29.16
N ILE A 742 13.19 10.71 27.84
CA ILE A 742 13.34 12.01 27.16
C ILE A 742 12.07 12.29 26.34
N GLU A 743 11.53 13.49 26.42
CA GLU A 743 10.39 13.93 25.63
C GLU A 743 10.51 15.41 25.26
N LYS A 744 10.28 15.73 24.00
CA LYS A 744 10.38 17.10 23.48
C LYS A 744 9.10 17.90 23.69
N ASN A 745 7.94 17.23 23.61
CA ASN A 745 6.63 17.84 23.72
C ASN A 745 6.22 18.00 25.19
N LYS A 746 6.12 19.24 25.64
CA LYS A 746 5.73 19.62 27.00
C LYS A 746 4.37 19.05 27.46
N GLU A 747 3.39 18.91 26.56
CA GLU A 747 2.09 18.32 26.90
C GLU A 747 2.23 16.83 27.22
N TYR A 748 3.05 16.11 26.45
CA TYR A 748 3.38 14.71 26.73
C TYR A 748 4.22 14.54 27.99
N CYS A 749 5.14 15.47 28.29
CA CYS A 749 5.81 15.51 29.60
C CYS A 749 4.81 15.63 30.75
N ASN A 750 3.88 16.58 30.67
CA ASN A 750 2.84 16.78 31.70
C ASN A 750 1.95 15.54 31.86
N LEU A 751 1.60 14.87 30.75
CA LEU A 751 0.86 13.63 30.78
C LEU A 751 1.65 12.51 31.48
N SER A 752 2.93 12.39 31.18
CA SER A 752 3.84 11.41 31.80
C SER A 752 3.92 11.59 33.31
N LEU A 753 4.07 12.84 33.79
CA LEU A 753 4.06 13.16 35.22
C LEU A 753 2.74 12.74 35.90
N LYS A 754 1.59 13.06 35.29
CA LYS A 754 0.27 12.65 35.81
C LYS A 754 0.13 11.12 35.90
N ARG A 755 0.62 10.39 34.89
CA ARG A 755 0.60 8.92 34.90
C ARG A 755 1.50 8.35 36.00
N LEU A 756 2.68 8.92 36.18
CA LEU A 756 3.62 8.53 37.24
C LEU A 756 3.05 8.79 38.63
N GLU A 757 2.51 9.99 38.88
CA GLU A 757 1.89 10.35 40.15
C GLU A 757 0.75 9.38 40.50
N LYS A 758 -0.12 9.08 39.52
CA LYS A 758 -1.19 8.11 39.69
C LYS A 758 -0.66 6.72 40.04
N TYR A 759 0.39 6.27 39.37
CA TYR A 759 1.01 4.97 39.66
C TYR A 759 1.64 4.95 41.07
N LEU A 760 2.40 5.97 41.46
CA LEU A 760 3.03 6.06 42.78
C LEU A 760 1.98 6.14 43.91
N LYS A 761 0.86 6.83 43.67
CA LYS A 761 -0.19 7.00 44.68
C LYS A 761 -1.09 5.77 44.87
N TYR A 762 -1.36 5.02 43.79
CA TYR A 762 -2.39 3.97 43.81
C TYR A 762 -1.92 2.59 43.33
N GLY A 763 -0.67 2.44 42.89
CA GLY A 763 -0.15 1.18 42.31
C GLY A 763 -0.84 0.74 41.00
N LEU A 764 -1.76 1.54 40.46
CA LEU A 764 -2.68 1.14 39.39
C LEU A 764 -2.72 2.16 38.26
N VAL A 765 -2.44 1.71 37.03
CA VAL A 765 -2.79 2.46 35.81
C VAL A 765 -4.04 1.86 35.17
N THR A 766 -5.16 2.49 35.55
CA THR A 766 -6.49 2.62 34.92
C THR A 766 -7.55 1.51 35.04
N ASP A 767 -8.51 1.83 35.91
CA ASP A 767 -9.94 1.52 35.86
C ASP A 767 -10.62 1.78 34.51
N SER A 768 -11.50 0.84 34.15
CA SER A 768 -12.74 1.10 33.43
C SER A 768 -13.85 1.46 34.44
N LYS A 769 -14.22 2.74 34.50
CA LYS A 769 -15.34 3.39 35.22
C LYS A 769 -16.39 2.49 35.91
N SER A 770 -16.65 2.75 37.19
CA SER A 770 -17.98 3.25 37.61
C SER A 770 -17.90 4.01 38.94
N LEU A 771 -18.36 5.27 38.92
CA LEU A 771 -18.84 5.97 40.10
C LEU A 771 -20.30 5.53 40.30
N SER A 772 -20.57 4.84 41.40
CA SER A 772 -21.87 4.91 42.07
C SER A 772 -21.67 4.87 43.58
N LYS A 773 -22.47 5.67 44.25
CA LYS A 773 -22.33 6.22 45.58
C LYS A 773 -22.34 5.18 46.73
N THR A 774 -21.63 5.57 47.79
CA THR A 774 -21.97 5.49 49.23
C THR A 774 -21.79 4.21 50.06
N LYS A 775 -21.02 4.43 51.15
CA LYS A 775 -21.14 3.98 52.56
C LYS A 775 -20.45 2.68 53.02
N SER A 776 -19.39 2.91 53.81
CA SER A 776 -19.01 2.27 55.08
C SER A 776 -19.49 0.83 55.36
N ASN A 777 -18.57 -0.12 55.45
CA ASN A 777 -18.16 -0.74 56.73
C ASN A 777 -17.03 -1.76 56.56
N SER A 778 -16.41 -2.04 57.70
CA SER A 778 -15.22 -2.81 58.06
C SER A 778 -15.08 -4.26 57.59
N ASN A 779 -13.82 -4.70 57.59
CA ASN A 779 -13.28 -6.05 57.83
C ASN A 779 -13.67 -7.21 56.87
N ASN A 780 -12.72 -7.63 56.04
CA ASN A 780 -12.11 -8.97 56.04
C ASN A 780 -11.35 -9.22 54.72
N SER A 781 -10.15 -9.80 54.84
CA SER A 781 -9.37 -10.44 53.76
C SER A 781 -10.18 -11.53 53.06
N PRO A 782 -9.97 -11.80 51.75
CA PRO A 782 -9.61 -13.18 51.41
C PRO A 782 -8.77 -13.43 50.14
N GLN A 783 -8.13 -14.59 50.20
CA GLN A 783 -7.56 -15.47 49.16
C GLN A 783 -8.39 -15.66 47.86
N ILE A 784 -7.63 -15.85 46.76
CA ILE A 784 -7.70 -16.85 45.66
C ILE A 784 -9.07 -17.24 45.05
N ILE A 785 -9.07 -17.28 43.71
CA ILE A 785 -9.71 -18.22 42.75
C ILE A 785 -10.58 -17.49 41.71
N TYR A 786 -10.16 -17.53 40.43
CA TYR A 786 -11.03 -17.37 39.27
C TYR A 786 -10.74 -18.48 38.25
N ASN A 787 -11.67 -19.43 38.16
CA ASN A 787 -11.93 -20.21 36.96
C ASN A 787 -13.04 -19.50 36.16
N GLN A 788 -12.97 -19.60 34.83
CA GLN A 788 -13.92 -19.12 33.81
C GLN A 788 -13.89 -17.62 33.44
N ILE A 789 -12.98 -17.24 32.52
CA ILE A 789 -13.22 -16.41 31.33
C ILE A 789 -12.30 -16.92 30.21
#